data_AF-A0A652KDH6-F1
#
_entry.id   AF-A0A652KDH6-F1
#
_cell.length_a   1.000
_cell.length_b   1.000
_cell.length_c   1.000
_cell.angle_alpha   90.00
_cell.angle_beta   90.00
_cell.angle_gamma   90.00
#
_symmetry.space_group_name_H-M   'P 1'
#
loop_
_entity.id
_entity.type
_entity.pdbx_description
1 polymer ?
#
loop_
_entity_poly.entity_id
_entity_poly.type
_entity_poly.pdbx_seq_one_letter_code
_entity_poly.pdbx_strand_id
1 'polypeptide(L)'
;VPAPAPVPAGRPDPLPVTVFDRAQLEQLASQPVSALFGPTFAAQDAYAVQTRMPGPPMLLADRVTGIDAVPAALAELGPEHATGTIRTETDVRLDSWYLDSTGRMPAGLMIEAGQADLLLISWLGVDLLNRGTRAYRLLGCELTYHGSPPRAGETLRYEIHIDRHAEHDGVRLFFFHYDCYVGDELRLSVRDGQAGFFTRAELDGTDGVRWDPAVRPPAQDLPYDPPTVHGAPSSFTAAQVRAFAAGRPADCFGPAWDITRSHVRSPRPDDGRLLLLREVTAFEPAGGPWGRGYLRAETPVSPDDWFFEGHFENDPCMPGTLMLQAGLQAMAFHLAALGFTVDRDGWRFEPVTGQTCTARCRGQATPAARRIVYEVFVRGVSAGPEPTLYADILATVDGVKAFHGENAGLRLVPDWPLAYWEQLGAHREQTSGVPVPLASLAGLVGHQRSEVSVQSEGPVADYPSLLACAWGRPSAAFGETARIFDGTRRIARLPGPPYHFMTRIASVDGPPLGMREGTRVAAEYDVPDEVWYFEQNGDQVMPFAVLMEVALQPCGWLAAYVGCPLTADIDLLFRNLDGRGTVTGEVTPATRTVRTEAELTSISRTGEMIIVSFAIRCLADGDEVFTLSTVFGFFPPSAFDHQPGLPVQEDDRAALDVPCARTVDLTTRPARFFAGPAALPGPMLLMIDRITGYWPEGGSAGLGRLRSEKDVDAGEWFFKAHFFQDPVQPGSLGIEAMCQLLRFFLIERGFTDGVPRPRFEPLMRGREVVWKYRGQITPANRLIRIDLEITETGRDERGTYALADARLWGDDVCLYHARGLGVRVVSGDGPDGVTEMTLDPAVDRWTDDHRPTWTVPALPMMSVVDRLAQAASDHTGRQVVAVRDVQLRRWIPLAGPVRLRTEVAAAEVGLEVRLLMWREAATSALSRFEEVAGGTVLVGDRPDGRPERFAPLPDAVVQPDPYASAELFHGPAFQYLTSLAIGATGSSAVAGIARGSVPRGCLHQGVMDALVQAIPSASLWRWSPQIGEGQVGYPLRVVRLELFEAVPDTGEVEIEARFGGLVTDDTVPGPMTVVDVQLCVRGRVAAELRLQSVLLPVGPLSGATLVERRDFLLRRGAAPGVGFCRYADGATELLADEIDEVDWLRGTVAHIVGLPPGSRARDHLEVIAVKDHVGRLAGVHPYTVEVGEDLRSARTASGELYPVQVVRSGDAVTVRSAGER
;
A
#
# COMPACT_ATOMS: atom_id res chain seq x y z
N VAL A 1 -14.75 -21.35 -45.69
CA VAL A 1 -13.43 -21.92 -46.10
C VAL A 1 -13.28 -23.24 -45.35
N PRO A 2 -12.91 -24.37 -45.99
CA PRO A 2 -12.77 -25.63 -45.27
C PRO A 2 -11.60 -25.53 -44.29
N ALA A 3 -11.76 -26.14 -43.11
CA ALA A 3 -10.76 -26.13 -42.05
C ALA A 3 -9.39 -26.58 -42.58
N PRO A 4 -8.28 -25.93 -42.15
CA PRO A 4 -6.95 -26.38 -42.54
C PRO A 4 -6.70 -27.76 -41.95
N ALA A 5 -6.08 -28.64 -42.75
CA ALA A 5 -5.67 -29.95 -42.31
C ALA A 5 -4.66 -29.85 -41.15
N PRO A 6 -4.64 -30.79 -40.19
CA PRO A 6 -3.63 -30.84 -39.15
C PRO A 6 -2.25 -30.96 -39.80
N VAL A 7 -1.36 -30.01 -39.50
CA VAL A 7 0.05 -30.13 -39.86
C VAL A 7 0.59 -31.36 -39.12
N PRO A 8 1.25 -32.32 -39.80
CA PRO A 8 1.84 -33.47 -39.13
C PRO A 8 2.85 -32.93 -38.11
N ALA A 9 2.70 -33.33 -36.85
CA ALA A 9 3.70 -33.05 -35.83
C ALA A 9 5.06 -33.51 -36.35
N GLY A 10 5.92 -32.54 -36.68
CA GLY A 10 7.33 -32.83 -36.91
C GLY A 10 7.83 -33.62 -35.71
N ARG A 11 8.67 -34.63 -35.97
CA ARG A 11 9.42 -35.29 -34.90
C ARG A 11 9.99 -34.18 -33.99
N PRO A 12 9.87 -34.28 -32.66
CA PRO A 12 10.57 -33.35 -31.79
C PRO A 12 12.04 -33.42 -32.20
N ASP A 13 12.60 -32.27 -32.60
CA ASP A 13 14.04 -32.15 -32.68
C ASP A 13 14.61 -32.62 -31.34
N PRO A 14 15.73 -33.39 -31.34
CA PRO A 14 16.34 -33.81 -30.10
C PRO A 14 16.54 -32.57 -29.21
N LEU A 15 16.04 -32.61 -27.98
CA LEU A 15 16.25 -31.57 -26.97
C LEU A 15 17.71 -31.13 -27.06
N PRO A 16 18.02 -29.82 -27.19
CA PRO A 16 19.39 -29.36 -27.25
C PRO A 16 20.12 -29.90 -26.02
N VAL A 17 21.20 -30.65 -26.24
CA VAL A 17 22.00 -31.23 -25.17
C VAL A 17 22.54 -30.05 -24.35
N THR A 18 22.02 -29.88 -23.14
CA THR A 18 22.54 -28.86 -22.22
C THR A 18 23.99 -29.21 -21.90
N VAL A 19 24.90 -28.30 -22.23
CA VAL A 19 26.34 -28.47 -21.98
C VAL A 19 26.65 -28.13 -20.53
N PHE A 20 26.13 -27.00 -20.06
CA PHE A 20 26.21 -26.58 -18.65
C PHE A 20 24.85 -26.08 -18.18
N ASP A 21 24.38 -26.60 -17.05
CA ASP A 21 23.19 -26.10 -16.35
C ASP A 21 23.51 -24.96 -15.38
N ARG A 22 22.49 -24.41 -14.73
CA ARG A 22 22.63 -23.28 -13.80
C ARG A 22 23.64 -23.55 -12.68
N ALA A 23 23.58 -24.73 -12.06
CA ALA A 23 24.45 -25.08 -10.94
C ALA A 23 25.91 -25.20 -11.40
N GLN A 24 26.13 -25.75 -12.59
CA GLN A 24 27.45 -25.81 -13.21
C GLN A 24 27.97 -24.42 -13.58
N LEU A 25 27.11 -23.50 -14.04
CA LEU A 25 27.51 -22.12 -14.30
C LEU A 25 27.90 -21.37 -13.01
N GLU A 26 27.18 -21.58 -11.90
CA GLU A 26 27.54 -21.04 -10.59
C GLU A 26 28.88 -21.62 -10.09
N GLN A 27 29.13 -22.90 -10.35
CA GLN A 27 30.43 -23.53 -10.09
C GLN A 27 31.54 -22.87 -10.92
N LEU A 28 31.33 -22.66 -12.23
CA LEU A 28 32.32 -22.01 -13.09
C LEU A 28 32.60 -20.54 -12.69
N ALA A 29 31.65 -19.87 -12.05
CA ALA A 29 31.80 -18.49 -11.59
C ALA A 29 32.70 -18.33 -10.36
N SER A 30 32.93 -19.38 -9.55
CA SER A 30 33.69 -19.26 -8.27
C SER A 30 34.55 -20.46 -7.86
N GLN A 31 34.35 -21.63 -8.44
CA GLN A 31 35.03 -22.87 -8.07
C GLN A 31 36.09 -23.28 -9.12
N PRO A 32 36.90 -24.33 -8.85
CA PRO A 32 37.85 -24.86 -9.83
C PRO A 32 37.19 -25.15 -11.18
N VAL A 33 37.64 -24.48 -12.25
CA VAL A 33 37.09 -24.63 -13.61
C VAL A 33 37.45 -25.97 -14.21
N SER A 34 38.60 -26.57 -13.84
CA SER A 34 39.05 -27.85 -14.37
C SER A 34 38.11 -29.01 -14.03
N ALA A 35 37.30 -28.87 -12.98
CA ALA A 35 36.29 -29.84 -12.61
C ALA A 35 35.22 -30.04 -13.71
N LEU A 36 34.99 -29.01 -14.53
CA LEU A 36 34.02 -29.02 -15.63
C LEU A 36 34.69 -28.89 -17.00
N PHE A 37 35.79 -28.15 -17.13
CA PHE A 37 36.53 -28.00 -18.39
C PHE A 37 37.52 -29.15 -18.65
N GLY A 38 37.85 -29.94 -17.64
CA GLY A 38 38.76 -31.07 -17.72
C GLY A 38 40.20 -30.75 -17.30
N PRO A 39 41.06 -31.79 -17.24
CA PRO A 39 42.37 -31.74 -16.59
C PRO A 39 43.38 -30.78 -17.23
N THR A 40 43.22 -30.45 -18.52
CA THR A 40 44.07 -29.46 -19.22
C THR A 40 44.02 -28.08 -18.54
N PHE A 41 42.92 -27.76 -17.86
CA PHE A 41 42.71 -26.49 -17.17
C PHE A 41 43.14 -26.51 -15.69
N ALA A 42 43.69 -27.61 -15.16
CA ALA A 42 44.03 -27.72 -13.73
C ALA A 42 45.03 -26.65 -13.24
N ALA A 43 45.91 -26.17 -14.12
CA ALA A 43 46.82 -25.08 -13.78
C ALA A 43 46.09 -23.74 -13.51
N GLN A 44 44.93 -23.54 -14.15
CA GLN A 44 44.13 -22.32 -14.03
C GLN A 44 43.44 -22.18 -12.67
N ASP A 45 43.12 -23.29 -12.01
CA ASP A 45 42.45 -23.29 -10.71
C ASP A 45 43.27 -22.61 -9.59
N ALA A 46 44.59 -22.52 -9.76
CA ALA A 46 45.49 -21.87 -8.80
C ALA A 46 45.67 -20.35 -9.04
N TYR A 47 45.11 -19.80 -10.12
CA TYR A 47 45.27 -18.39 -10.46
C TYR A 47 44.29 -17.52 -9.67
N ALA A 48 44.83 -16.52 -8.97
CA ALA A 48 44.06 -15.59 -8.15
C ALA A 48 43.08 -14.74 -8.99
N VAL A 49 43.50 -14.32 -10.19
CA VAL A 49 42.68 -13.59 -11.16
C VAL A 49 42.53 -14.44 -12.41
N GLN A 50 41.31 -14.70 -12.86
CA GLN A 50 41.04 -15.44 -14.08
C GLN A 50 39.70 -15.03 -14.68
N THR A 51 39.49 -15.34 -15.95
CA THR A 51 38.28 -14.99 -16.68
C THR A 51 37.15 -15.95 -16.30
N ARG A 52 36.12 -15.38 -15.68
CA ARG A 52 34.91 -16.08 -15.26
C ARG A 52 33.70 -15.27 -15.68
N MET A 53 32.57 -15.94 -15.85
CA MET A 53 31.30 -15.23 -15.83
C MET A 53 31.04 -14.68 -14.41
N PRO A 54 30.23 -13.61 -14.29
CA PRO A 54 29.69 -13.16 -13.02
C PRO A 54 29.04 -14.28 -12.20
N GLY A 55 29.14 -14.19 -10.87
CA GLY A 55 28.39 -14.99 -9.91
C GLY A 55 27.03 -14.36 -9.55
N PRO A 56 26.12 -15.09 -8.87
CA PRO A 56 24.86 -14.53 -8.40
C PRO A 56 25.07 -13.26 -7.53
N PRO A 57 24.19 -12.23 -7.62
CA PRO A 57 22.97 -12.17 -8.43
C PRO A 57 23.20 -11.78 -9.90
N MET A 58 24.44 -11.51 -10.31
CA MET A 58 24.82 -11.07 -11.66
C MET A 58 24.98 -12.20 -12.67
N LEU A 59 25.03 -13.46 -12.22
CA LEU A 59 24.88 -14.59 -13.12
C LEU A 59 23.45 -14.61 -13.67
N LEU A 60 23.25 -14.05 -14.86
CA LEU A 60 21.95 -14.00 -15.54
C LEU A 60 21.65 -15.25 -16.37
N ALA A 61 22.66 -15.89 -16.97
CA ALA A 61 22.46 -17.08 -17.80
C ALA A 61 21.97 -18.28 -16.97
N ASP A 62 20.97 -18.99 -17.46
CA ASP A 62 20.44 -20.20 -16.82
C ASP A 62 21.13 -21.47 -17.35
N ARG A 63 21.59 -21.46 -18.60
CA ARG A 63 22.19 -22.64 -19.24
C ARG A 63 22.96 -22.32 -20.51
N VAL A 64 23.90 -23.23 -20.83
CA VAL A 64 24.63 -23.30 -22.09
C VAL A 64 24.06 -24.43 -22.92
N THR A 65 23.58 -24.12 -24.12
CA THR A 65 22.94 -25.09 -25.03
C THR A 65 23.88 -25.60 -26.11
N GLY A 66 25.06 -24.99 -26.28
CA GLY A 66 26.09 -25.48 -27.19
C GLY A 66 27.38 -24.68 -27.12
N ILE A 67 28.52 -25.35 -27.35
CA ILE A 67 29.84 -24.74 -27.52
C ILE A 67 30.49 -25.37 -28.76
N ASP A 68 30.70 -24.56 -29.80
CA ASP A 68 31.39 -24.93 -31.04
C ASP A 68 32.80 -24.31 -31.01
N ALA A 69 33.67 -24.85 -30.16
CA ALA A 69 35.03 -24.37 -29.98
C ALA A 69 35.95 -25.47 -29.43
N VAL A 70 37.22 -25.48 -29.87
CA VAL A 70 38.21 -26.43 -29.35
C VAL A 70 38.71 -25.95 -27.97
N PRO A 71 38.57 -26.74 -26.90
CA PRO A 71 39.05 -26.34 -25.57
C PRO A 71 40.55 -26.10 -25.58
N ALA A 72 41.00 -25.08 -24.84
CA ALA A 72 42.41 -24.69 -24.70
C ALA A 72 43.14 -24.33 -26.01
N ALA A 73 42.42 -24.07 -27.11
CA ALA A 73 43.01 -23.80 -28.42
C ALA A 73 44.01 -22.63 -28.42
N LEU A 74 43.83 -21.60 -27.59
CA LEU A 74 44.78 -20.49 -27.49
C LEU A 74 46.16 -20.94 -27.02
N ALA A 75 46.22 -21.88 -26.07
CA ALA A 75 47.46 -22.38 -25.50
C ALA A 75 48.07 -23.51 -26.35
N GLU A 76 47.24 -24.33 -27.01
CA GLU A 76 47.68 -25.53 -27.71
C GLU A 76 47.85 -25.37 -29.23
N LEU A 77 46.97 -24.60 -29.88
CA LEU A 77 46.87 -24.48 -31.34
C LEU A 77 47.19 -23.07 -31.87
N GLY A 78 47.26 -22.08 -30.98
CA GLY A 78 47.54 -20.69 -31.30
C GLY A 78 46.31 -19.88 -31.71
N PRO A 79 46.42 -18.53 -31.76
CA PRO A 79 45.30 -17.61 -31.91
C PRO A 79 44.54 -17.75 -33.24
N GLU A 80 45.18 -18.22 -34.31
CA GLU A 80 44.55 -18.43 -35.62
C GLU A 80 43.51 -19.57 -35.62
N HIS A 81 43.61 -20.50 -34.66
CA HIS A 81 42.72 -21.66 -34.53
C HIS A 81 41.81 -21.58 -33.29
N ALA A 82 41.79 -20.44 -32.60
CA ALA A 82 41.13 -20.28 -31.31
C ALA A 82 39.87 -19.39 -31.40
N THR A 83 39.07 -19.54 -32.44
CA THR A 83 37.74 -18.91 -32.57
C THR A 83 36.65 -19.89 -32.19
N GLY A 84 35.40 -19.43 -32.06
CA GLY A 84 34.28 -20.33 -31.81
C GLY A 84 32.98 -19.62 -31.48
N THR A 85 31.95 -20.43 -31.24
CA THR A 85 30.60 -19.97 -30.92
C THR A 85 30.11 -20.60 -29.62
N ILE A 86 29.40 -19.84 -28.80
CA ILE A 86 28.67 -20.34 -27.63
C ILE A 86 27.21 -19.90 -27.69
N ARG A 87 26.31 -20.80 -27.27
CA ARG A 87 24.87 -20.54 -27.20
C ARG A 87 24.38 -20.67 -25.77
N THR A 88 23.63 -19.67 -25.30
CA THR A 88 23.09 -19.64 -23.93
C THR A 88 21.64 -19.22 -23.90
N GLU A 89 20.96 -19.59 -22.81
CA GLU A 89 19.59 -19.17 -22.53
C GLU A 89 19.46 -18.49 -21.17
N THR A 90 18.59 -17.49 -21.07
CA THR A 90 18.22 -16.78 -19.84
C THR A 90 16.70 -16.71 -19.72
N ASP A 91 16.15 -17.23 -18.63
CA ASP A 91 14.71 -17.21 -18.34
C ASP A 91 14.35 -15.94 -17.56
N VAL A 92 13.52 -15.08 -18.15
CA VAL A 92 12.94 -13.95 -17.42
C VAL A 92 11.75 -14.45 -16.62
N ARG A 93 11.96 -14.77 -15.35
CA ARG A 93 10.90 -15.25 -14.44
C ARG A 93 10.13 -14.09 -13.81
N LEU A 94 8.89 -14.32 -13.40
CA LEU A 94 8.05 -13.33 -12.69
C LEU A 94 8.68 -12.81 -11.39
N ASP A 95 9.51 -13.63 -10.75
CA ASP A 95 10.24 -13.33 -9.51
C ASP A 95 11.69 -12.87 -9.76
N SER A 96 12.07 -12.60 -11.01
CA SER A 96 13.40 -12.07 -11.32
C SER A 96 13.59 -10.73 -10.62
N TRP A 97 14.66 -10.62 -9.83
CA TRP A 97 14.92 -9.47 -8.97
C TRP A 97 15.07 -8.14 -9.72
N TYR A 98 15.31 -8.21 -11.03
CA TYR A 98 15.64 -7.08 -11.88
C TYR A 98 14.47 -6.52 -12.68
N LEU A 99 13.26 -7.09 -12.58
CA LEU A 99 12.14 -6.61 -13.39
C LEU A 99 11.78 -5.17 -13.05
N ASP A 100 11.55 -4.37 -14.09
CA ASP A 100 10.98 -3.05 -13.94
C ASP A 100 9.50 -3.12 -13.52
N SER A 101 8.89 -1.96 -13.29
CA SER A 101 7.47 -1.86 -12.90
C SER A 101 6.46 -2.34 -13.94
N THR A 102 6.94 -2.73 -15.13
CA THR A 102 6.16 -3.30 -16.23
C THR A 102 6.44 -4.78 -16.45
N GLY A 103 7.24 -5.40 -15.55
CA GLY A 103 7.60 -6.81 -15.63
C GLY A 103 8.62 -7.10 -16.72
N ARG A 104 9.47 -6.13 -17.07
CA ARG A 104 10.47 -6.27 -18.14
C ARG A 104 11.90 -6.20 -17.62
N MET A 105 12.79 -6.89 -18.33
CA MET A 105 14.22 -6.81 -18.08
C MET A 105 14.76 -5.44 -18.54
N PRO A 106 15.52 -4.72 -17.70
CA PRO A 106 16.15 -3.47 -18.07
C PRO A 106 17.12 -3.63 -19.24
N ALA A 107 17.15 -2.64 -20.13
CA ALA A 107 17.90 -2.71 -21.38
C ALA A 107 19.42 -2.92 -21.21
N GLY A 108 20.02 -2.36 -20.15
CA GLY A 108 21.42 -2.59 -19.81
C GLY A 108 21.68 -4.04 -19.34
N LEU A 109 20.78 -4.61 -18.54
CA LEU A 109 20.91 -6.01 -18.10
C LEU A 109 20.67 -6.99 -19.26
N MET A 110 19.84 -6.63 -20.24
CA MET A 110 19.70 -7.42 -21.46
C MET A 110 21.03 -7.50 -22.24
N ILE A 111 21.90 -6.49 -22.16
CA ILE A 111 23.25 -6.59 -22.72
C ILE A 111 24.10 -7.52 -21.84
N GLU A 112 24.04 -7.32 -20.52
CA GLU A 112 24.79 -8.09 -19.53
C GLU A 112 24.49 -9.59 -19.56
N ALA A 113 23.26 -10.01 -19.88
CA ALA A 113 22.96 -11.43 -20.05
C ALA A 113 23.70 -12.09 -21.22
N GLY A 114 24.30 -11.30 -22.12
CA GLY A 114 25.25 -11.74 -23.14
C GLY A 114 26.67 -12.04 -22.63
N GLN A 115 26.87 -12.18 -21.31
CA GLN A 115 28.16 -12.45 -20.62
C GLN A 115 28.89 -13.75 -21.00
N ALA A 116 28.36 -14.60 -21.90
CA ALA A 116 28.99 -15.89 -22.19
C ALA A 116 30.20 -15.79 -23.15
N ASP A 117 30.52 -14.59 -23.66
CA ASP A 117 31.82 -14.30 -24.28
C ASP A 117 32.97 -14.60 -23.29
N LEU A 118 32.79 -14.28 -22.00
CA LEU A 118 33.72 -14.60 -20.91
C LEU A 118 33.93 -16.11 -20.75
N LEU A 119 32.84 -16.87 -20.80
CA LEU A 119 32.90 -18.32 -20.69
C LEU A 119 33.61 -18.94 -21.89
N LEU A 120 33.30 -18.47 -23.09
CA LEU A 120 33.91 -18.95 -24.33
C LEU A 120 35.40 -18.64 -24.41
N ILE A 121 35.84 -17.42 -24.03
CA ILE A 121 37.26 -17.09 -24.04
C ILE A 121 38.04 -17.84 -22.94
N SER A 122 37.40 -18.12 -21.80
CA SER A 122 37.95 -18.99 -20.75
C SER A 122 38.08 -20.43 -21.26
N TRP A 123 37.05 -20.97 -21.93
CA TRP A 123 37.08 -22.29 -22.58
C TRP A 123 38.19 -22.43 -23.63
N LEU A 124 38.43 -21.37 -24.41
CA LEU A 124 39.54 -21.32 -25.37
C LEU A 124 40.93 -21.29 -24.71
N GLY A 125 41.01 -21.14 -23.38
CA GLY A 125 42.23 -21.27 -22.59
C GLY A 125 43.02 -19.98 -22.40
N VAL A 126 42.36 -18.82 -22.41
CA VAL A 126 43.07 -17.53 -22.28
C VAL A 126 43.87 -17.41 -20.98
N ASP A 127 43.38 -17.99 -19.88
CA ASP A 127 44.04 -17.90 -18.58
C ASP A 127 45.26 -18.82 -18.44
N LEU A 128 45.37 -19.86 -19.27
CA LEU A 128 46.61 -20.62 -19.42
C LEU A 128 47.77 -19.74 -19.94
N LEU A 129 47.44 -18.66 -20.66
CA LEU A 129 48.38 -17.65 -21.13
C LEU A 129 48.53 -16.47 -20.16
N ASN A 130 47.46 -16.03 -19.47
CA ASN A 130 47.48 -14.88 -18.55
C ASN A 130 48.04 -15.22 -17.16
N ARG A 131 47.88 -16.47 -16.71
CA ARG A 131 48.48 -17.02 -15.48
C ARG A 131 48.27 -16.18 -14.22
N GLY A 132 47.07 -15.63 -14.02
CA GLY A 132 46.77 -14.85 -12.81
C GLY A 132 47.19 -13.39 -12.83
N THR A 133 47.80 -12.90 -13.91
CA THR A 133 48.45 -11.57 -13.91
C THR A 133 47.67 -10.48 -14.67
N ARG A 134 46.61 -10.85 -15.39
CA ARG A 134 45.83 -9.96 -16.24
C ARG A 134 44.33 -10.17 -16.05
N ALA A 135 43.58 -9.08 -15.96
CA ALA A 135 42.14 -9.03 -15.77
C ALA A 135 41.41 -8.68 -17.07
N TYR A 136 40.24 -9.28 -17.28
CA TYR A 136 39.37 -8.99 -18.43
C TYR A 136 38.75 -7.59 -18.31
N ARG A 137 38.74 -6.80 -19.38
CA ARG A 137 37.88 -5.61 -19.51
C ARG A 137 37.29 -5.50 -20.90
N LEU A 138 35.99 -5.21 -20.96
CA LEU A 138 35.34 -4.74 -22.17
C LEU A 138 35.91 -3.37 -22.55
N LEU A 139 36.22 -3.18 -23.84
CA LEU A 139 36.76 -1.94 -24.39
C LEU A 139 35.70 -1.17 -25.18
N GLY A 140 34.76 -1.85 -25.81
CA GLY A 140 33.66 -1.21 -26.51
C GLY A 140 32.92 -2.16 -27.43
N CYS A 141 31.78 -1.70 -27.91
CA CYS A 141 30.95 -2.39 -28.88
C CYS A 141 29.95 -1.42 -29.53
N GLU A 142 29.33 -1.87 -30.61
CA GLU A 142 28.14 -1.28 -31.21
C GLU A 142 26.91 -2.12 -30.83
N LEU A 143 25.90 -1.48 -30.24
CA LEU A 143 24.68 -2.13 -29.76
C LEU A 143 23.46 -1.58 -30.49
N THR A 144 22.61 -2.50 -30.96
CA THR A 144 21.35 -2.17 -31.64
C THR A 144 20.22 -2.99 -31.04
N TYR A 145 19.23 -2.31 -30.48
CA TYR A 145 17.98 -2.94 -30.04
C TYR A 145 17.03 -3.09 -31.23
N HIS A 146 16.40 -4.25 -31.37
CA HIS A 146 15.52 -4.57 -32.52
C HIS A 146 14.04 -4.69 -32.13
N GLY A 147 13.73 -4.73 -30.84
CA GLY A 147 12.37 -4.75 -30.31
C GLY A 147 12.34 -4.35 -28.84
N SER A 148 11.17 -4.42 -28.23
CA SER A 148 11.01 -4.11 -26.80
C SER A 148 11.84 -5.05 -25.91
N PRO A 149 12.27 -4.59 -24.73
CA PRO A 149 12.92 -5.46 -23.75
C PRO A 149 12.04 -6.65 -23.36
N PRO A 150 12.64 -7.82 -23.06
CA PRO A 150 11.91 -9.05 -22.78
C PRO A 150 11.09 -8.90 -21.49
N ARG A 151 9.91 -9.51 -21.46
CA ARG A 151 9.02 -9.56 -20.28
C ARG A 151 9.17 -10.86 -19.51
N ALA A 152 8.68 -10.87 -18.28
CA ALA A 152 8.45 -12.09 -17.53
C ALA A 152 7.69 -13.15 -18.37
N GLY A 153 8.15 -14.39 -18.28
CA GLY A 153 7.69 -15.54 -19.07
C GLY A 153 8.46 -15.76 -20.37
N GLU A 154 9.33 -14.85 -20.80
CA GLU A 154 10.13 -15.00 -22.01
C GLU A 154 11.54 -15.54 -21.71
N THR A 155 12.08 -16.32 -22.65
CA THR A 155 13.45 -16.82 -22.61
C THR A 155 14.28 -16.14 -23.69
N LEU A 156 15.39 -15.51 -23.29
CA LEU A 156 16.39 -14.97 -24.21
C LEU A 156 17.32 -16.07 -24.66
N ARG A 157 17.66 -16.10 -25.94
CA ARG A 157 18.63 -17.02 -26.53
C ARG A 157 19.77 -16.22 -27.17
N TYR A 158 20.98 -16.34 -26.63
CA TYR A 158 22.16 -15.67 -27.16
C TYR A 158 22.98 -16.63 -28.01
N GLU A 159 23.45 -16.15 -29.15
CA GLU A 159 24.49 -16.79 -29.95
C GLU A 159 25.68 -15.85 -30.07
N ILE A 160 26.80 -16.22 -29.45
CA ILE A 160 27.97 -15.36 -29.25
C ILE A 160 29.17 -15.97 -29.96
N HIS A 161 29.87 -15.16 -30.73
CA HIS A 161 31.00 -15.56 -31.58
C HIS A 161 32.25 -14.80 -31.19
N ILE A 162 33.36 -15.51 -31.01
CA ILE A 162 34.70 -14.89 -30.94
C ILE A 162 35.32 -14.96 -32.33
N ASP A 163 35.52 -13.79 -32.94
CA ASP A 163 35.86 -13.64 -34.35
C ASP A 163 37.35 -13.76 -34.62
N ARG A 164 38.17 -13.14 -33.78
CA ARG A 164 39.63 -13.08 -33.94
C ARG A 164 40.31 -12.60 -32.66
N HIS A 165 41.62 -12.78 -32.62
CA HIS A 165 42.52 -12.32 -31.55
C HIS A 165 43.54 -11.32 -32.09
N ALA A 166 44.05 -10.46 -31.22
CA ALA A 166 45.18 -9.59 -31.50
C ALA A 166 46.05 -9.42 -30.25
N GLU A 167 47.30 -9.02 -30.45
CA GLU A 167 48.19 -8.63 -29.37
C GLU A 167 48.83 -7.28 -29.72
N HIS A 168 48.83 -6.35 -28.78
CA HIS A 168 49.45 -5.03 -28.95
C HIS A 168 50.15 -4.64 -27.66
N ASP A 169 51.46 -4.37 -27.74
CA ASP A 169 52.31 -4.02 -26.60
C ASP A 169 52.17 -4.99 -25.40
N GLY A 170 52.00 -6.27 -25.69
CA GLY A 170 51.81 -7.34 -24.69
C GLY A 170 50.39 -7.44 -24.09
N VAL A 171 49.47 -6.57 -24.49
CA VAL A 171 48.03 -6.68 -24.17
C VAL A 171 47.35 -7.59 -25.18
N ARG A 172 46.70 -8.63 -24.68
CA ARG A 172 45.89 -9.55 -25.50
C ARG A 172 44.50 -8.99 -25.66
N LEU A 173 44.00 -9.03 -26.88
CA LEU A 173 42.69 -8.54 -27.29
C LEU A 173 41.95 -9.65 -28.03
N PHE A 174 40.64 -9.69 -27.87
CA PHE A 174 39.77 -10.47 -28.74
C PHE A 174 38.59 -9.64 -29.20
N PHE A 175 38.04 -10.05 -30.33
CA PHE A 175 36.90 -9.39 -30.97
C PHE A 175 35.75 -10.38 -31.06
N PHE A 176 34.54 -9.88 -30.84
CA PHE A 176 33.36 -10.72 -30.78
C PHE A 176 32.11 -9.99 -31.28
N HIS A 177 31.10 -10.77 -31.61
CA HIS A 177 29.76 -10.29 -31.88
C HIS A 177 28.73 -11.28 -31.34
N TYR A 178 27.50 -10.82 -31.14
CA TYR A 178 26.41 -11.72 -30.78
C TYR A 178 25.04 -11.20 -31.17
N ASP A 179 24.11 -12.15 -31.29
CA ASP A 179 22.69 -11.90 -31.45
C ASP A 179 21.90 -12.52 -30.29
N CYS A 180 20.85 -11.82 -29.89
CA CYS A 180 19.91 -12.27 -28.87
C CYS A 180 18.50 -12.37 -29.45
N TYR A 181 17.87 -13.51 -29.28
CA TYR A 181 16.53 -13.81 -29.77
C TYR A 181 15.55 -14.08 -28.63
N VAL A 182 14.28 -13.73 -28.83
CA VAL A 182 13.15 -14.22 -28.01
C VAL A 182 12.16 -14.89 -28.97
N GLY A 183 11.97 -16.20 -28.82
CA GLY A 183 11.41 -16.99 -29.92
C GLY A 183 12.28 -16.80 -31.17
N ASP A 184 11.66 -16.54 -32.33
CA ASP A 184 12.38 -16.29 -33.58
C ASP A 184 12.67 -14.80 -33.85
N GLU A 185 12.32 -13.91 -32.92
CA GLU A 185 12.51 -12.47 -33.08
C GLU A 185 13.88 -12.04 -32.57
N LEU A 186 14.69 -11.41 -33.44
CA LEU A 186 15.92 -10.73 -33.04
C LEU A 186 15.57 -9.54 -32.14
N ARG A 187 16.13 -9.50 -30.93
CA ARG A 187 15.87 -8.46 -29.92
C ARG A 187 17.06 -7.54 -29.68
N LEU A 188 18.28 -8.05 -29.74
CA LEU A 188 19.51 -7.27 -29.56
C LEU A 188 20.62 -7.83 -30.46
N SER A 189 21.36 -6.94 -31.09
CA SER A 189 22.61 -7.25 -31.79
C SER A 189 23.75 -6.47 -31.15
N VAL A 190 24.88 -7.16 -30.94
CA VAL A 190 26.15 -6.54 -30.58
C VAL A 190 27.17 -6.82 -31.67
N ARG A 191 27.81 -5.78 -32.18
CA ARG A 191 28.81 -5.80 -33.26
C ARG A 191 30.07 -5.07 -32.82
N ASP A 192 31.17 -5.37 -33.51
CA ASP A 192 32.49 -4.79 -33.24
C ASP A 192 32.86 -4.82 -31.75
N GLY A 193 32.44 -5.87 -31.05
CA GLY A 193 32.77 -6.11 -29.66
C GLY A 193 34.27 -6.28 -29.52
N GLN A 194 34.86 -5.57 -28.55
CA GLN A 194 36.28 -5.61 -28.28
C GLN A 194 36.50 -5.73 -26.78
N ALA A 195 37.30 -6.70 -26.37
CA ALA A 195 37.74 -6.85 -24.99
C ALA A 195 39.23 -7.17 -24.91
N GLY A 196 39.82 -6.95 -23.74
CA GLY A 196 41.26 -7.14 -23.53
C GLY A 196 41.62 -7.59 -22.12
N PHE A 197 42.88 -8.01 -21.97
CA PHE A 197 43.43 -8.53 -20.71
C PHE A 197 44.57 -7.65 -20.20
N PHE A 198 44.35 -7.00 -19.07
CA PHE A 198 45.20 -5.91 -18.58
C PHE A 198 45.83 -6.24 -17.22
N THR A 199 47.08 -5.85 -17.03
CA THR A 199 47.70 -5.86 -15.70
C THR A 199 47.07 -4.78 -14.83
N ARG A 200 47.21 -4.90 -13.50
CA ARG A 200 46.72 -3.88 -12.58
C ARG A 200 47.29 -2.48 -12.86
N ALA A 201 48.57 -2.41 -13.19
CA ALA A 201 49.24 -1.15 -13.52
C ALA A 201 48.69 -0.51 -14.82
N GLU A 202 48.37 -1.31 -15.84
CA GLU A 202 47.74 -0.83 -17.08
C GLU A 202 46.32 -0.29 -16.82
N LEU A 203 45.56 -0.91 -15.91
CA LEU A 203 44.21 -0.46 -15.54
C LEU A 203 44.23 0.81 -14.69
N ASP A 204 45.14 0.90 -13.71
CA ASP A 204 45.27 2.07 -12.83
C ASP A 204 45.85 3.29 -13.59
N GLY A 205 46.59 3.06 -14.68
CA GLY A 205 47.22 4.09 -15.52
C GLY A 205 46.38 4.60 -16.69
N THR A 206 45.07 4.37 -16.72
CA THR A 206 44.23 4.78 -17.86
C THR A 206 44.00 6.29 -17.96
N ASP A 207 44.06 6.83 -19.19
CA ASP A 207 43.67 8.21 -19.52
C ASP A 207 42.15 8.41 -19.62
N GLY A 208 41.36 7.32 -19.54
CA GLY A 208 39.92 7.35 -19.78
C GLY A 208 39.55 7.57 -21.25
N VAL A 209 38.26 7.83 -21.48
CA VAL A 209 37.71 8.11 -22.81
C VAL A 209 38.13 9.51 -23.25
N ARG A 210 38.84 9.59 -24.38
CA ARG A 210 39.16 10.85 -25.05
C ARG A 210 37.97 11.31 -25.88
N TRP A 211 37.06 12.02 -25.24
CA TRP A 211 35.89 12.62 -25.87
C TRP A 211 35.60 14.00 -25.31
N ASP A 212 35.23 14.92 -26.19
CA ASP A 212 34.83 16.29 -25.87
C ASP A 212 33.54 16.59 -26.65
N PRO A 213 32.43 16.93 -25.98
CA PRO A 213 31.18 17.22 -26.65
C PRO A 213 31.23 18.50 -27.51
N ALA A 214 32.13 19.44 -27.23
CA ALA A 214 32.22 20.70 -27.97
C ALA A 214 32.73 20.52 -29.42
N VAL A 215 33.46 19.44 -29.70
CA VAL A 215 34.11 19.22 -31.01
C VAL A 215 33.32 18.32 -31.96
N ARG A 216 32.20 17.72 -31.51
CA ARG A 216 31.32 16.86 -32.32
C ARG A 216 29.85 17.26 -32.16
N PRO A 217 29.40 18.34 -32.82
CA PRO A 217 28.00 18.76 -32.73
C PRO A 217 27.05 17.71 -33.34
N PRO A 218 25.82 17.59 -32.82
CA PRO A 218 24.79 16.72 -33.38
C PRO A 218 24.39 17.17 -34.79
N ALA A 219 23.83 16.24 -35.56
CA ALA A 219 23.28 16.55 -36.88
C ALA A 219 22.14 17.58 -36.78
N GLN A 220 22.09 18.53 -37.72
CA GLN A 220 21.15 19.65 -37.66
C GLN A 220 19.68 19.26 -37.82
N ASP A 221 19.42 18.09 -38.41
CA ASP A 221 18.11 17.53 -38.70
C ASP A 221 17.46 16.79 -37.50
N LEU A 222 18.19 16.61 -36.40
CA LEU A 222 17.61 16.02 -35.18
C LEU A 222 16.59 16.97 -34.53
N PRO A 223 15.43 16.45 -34.08
CA PRO A 223 14.35 17.25 -33.51
C PRO A 223 14.81 17.96 -32.22
N TYR A 224 14.18 19.09 -31.91
CA TYR A 224 14.46 19.87 -30.71
C TYR A 224 13.18 20.57 -30.23
N ASP A 225 12.23 19.75 -29.79
CA ASP A 225 10.95 20.24 -29.30
C ASP A 225 11.07 20.78 -27.86
N PRO A 226 10.31 21.84 -27.51
CA PRO A 226 10.38 22.44 -26.18
C PRO A 226 9.76 21.53 -25.10
N PRO A 227 10.06 21.80 -23.81
CA PRO A 227 9.34 21.18 -22.69
C PRO A 227 7.82 21.39 -22.82
N THR A 228 7.02 20.38 -22.46
CA THR A 228 5.54 20.50 -22.38
C THR A 228 5.09 21.09 -21.05
N VAL A 229 5.90 20.92 -19.99
CA VAL A 229 5.68 21.52 -18.68
C VAL A 229 6.93 22.29 -18.26
N HIS A 230 6.73 23.49 -17.74
CA HIS A 230 7.80 24.37 -17.27
C HIS A 230 7.88 24.40 -15.74
N GLY A 231 9.02 24.83 -15.21
CA GLY A 231 9.20 25.06 -13.77
C GLY A 231 9.80 23.89 -12.99
N ALA A 232 10.33 22.87 -13.66
CA ALA A 232 11.14 21.85 -13.00
C ALA A 232 12.36 22.47 -12.30
N PRO A 233 12.73 22.01 -11.09
CA PRO A 233 13.97 22.41 -10.42
C PRO A 233 15.22 22.17 -11.26
N SER A 234 16.27 22.97 -11.05
CA SER A 234 17.58 22.77 -11.69
C SER A 234 18.43 21.69 -11.02
N SER A 235 18.00 21.15 -9.88
CA SER A 235 18.67 20.07 -9.14
C SER A 235 17.68 19.32 -8.26
N PHE A 236 17.93 18.04 -8.01
CA PHE A 236 17.05 17.12 -7.30
C PHE A 236 17.83 16.28 -6.29
N THR A 237 17.32 16.26 -5.07
CA THR A 237 17.87 15.46 -3.96
C THR A 237 17.62 13.97 -4.15
N ALA A 238 18.33 13.15 -3.39
CA ALA A 238 18.10 11.70 -3.39
C ALA A 238 16.68 11.27 -2.98
N ALA A 239 15.99 12.06 -2.17
CA ALA A 239 14.59 11.79 -1.83
C ALA A 239 13.67 12.00 -3.05
N GLN A 240 13.90 13.05 -3.84
CA GLN A 240 13.13 13.35 -5.04
C GLN A 240 13.38 12.32 -6.14
N VAL A 241 14.63 11.95 -6.39
CA VAL A 241 14.97 10.89 -7.37
C VAL A 241 14.29 9.56 -7.00
N ARG A 242 14.34 9.17 -5.72
CA ARG A 242 13.60 7.99 -5.24
C ARG A 242 12.09 8.12 -5.38
N ALA A 243 11.54 9.31 -5.20
CA ALA A 243 10.11 9.53 -5.37
C ALA A 243 9.67 9.31 -6.82
N PHE A 244 10.43 9.79 -7.80
CA PHE A 244 10.17 9.51 -9.21
C PHE A 244 10.29 8.01 -9.55
N ALA A 245 11.37 7.36 -9.10
CA ALA A 245 11.54 5.91 -9.27
C ALA A 245 10.40 5.09 -8.64
N ALA A 246 9.82 5.59 -7.53
CA ALA A 246 8.65 5.00 -6.88
C ALA A 246 7.30 5.37 -7.54
N GLY A 247 7.31 6.00 -8.72
CA GLY A 247 6.08 6.36 -9.45
C GLY A 247 5.35 7.57 -8.86
N ARG A 248 6.08 8.50 -8.22
CA ARG A 248 5.53 9.77 -7.68
C ARG A 248 6.22 10.98 -8.32
N PRO A 249 5.95 11.30 -9.60
CA PRO A 249 6.60 12.41 -10.29
C PRO A 249 6.35 13.77 -9.62
N ALA A 250 5.14 14.02 -9.12
CA ALA A 250 4.79 15.26 -8.41
C ALA A 250 5.70 15.56 -7.20
N ASP A 251 6.05 14.52 -6.43
CA ASP A 251 6.95 14.64 -5.27
C ASP A 251 8.41 14.92 -5.69
N CYS A 252 8.77 14.65 -6.96
CA CYS A 252 10.10 14.92 -7.52
C CYS A 252 10.18 16.29 -8.18
N PHE A 253 9.28 16.55 -9.13
CA PHE A 253 9.33 17.71 -10.04
C PHE A 253 8.51 18.91 -9.58
N GLY A 254 7.60 18.72 -8.61
CA GLY A 254 6.80 19.79 -8.01
C GLY A 254 5.38 19.91 -8.58
N PRO A 255 4.66 20.99 -8.21
CA PRO A 255 3.20 21.08 -8.37
C PRO A 255 2.69 21.00 -9.82
N ALA A 256 3.50 21.39 -10.81
CA ALA A 256 3.09 21.27 -12.22
C ALA A 256 2.93 19.80 -12.69
N TRP A 257 3.41 18.83 -11.90
CA TRP A 257 3.21 17.39 -12.10
C TRP A 257 2.10 16.82 -11.20
N ASP A 258 1.32 17.60 -10.46
CA ASP A 258 0.32 17.08 -9.51
C ASP A 258 -0.75 16.20 -10.19
N ILE A 259 -1.09 16.46 -11.45
CA ILE A 259 -1.98 15.57 -12.23
C ILE A 259 -1.43 14.14 -12.36
N THR A 260 -0.12 13.92 -12.24
CA THR A 260 0.44 12.55 -12.23
C THR A 260 0.04 11.74 -11.00
N ARG A 261 -0.45 12.40 -9.93
CA ARG A 261 -1.01 11.72 -8.76
C ARG A 261 -2.26 10.91 -9.10
N SER A 262 -2.95 11.25 -10.19
CA SER A 262 -4.13 10.52 -10.67
C SER A 262 -3.79 9.33 -11.57
N HIS A 263 -2.52 9.10 -11.90
CA HIS A 263 -2.12 7.98 -12.74
C HIS A 263 -2.39 6.64 -12.04
N VAL A 264 -2.88 5.66 -12.80
CA VAL A 264 -2.92 4.26 -12.39
C VAL A 264 -1.50 3.72 -12.28
N ARG A 265 -0.64 4.04 -13.26
CA ARG A 265 0.79 3.69 -13.24
C ARG A 265 1.61 4.72 -14.00
N SER A 266 2.26 5.63 -13.28
CA SER A 266 3.16 6.61 -13.89
C SER A 266 4.39 5.96 -14.55
N PRO A 267 4.86 6.47 -15.70
CA PRO A 267 6.14 6.07 -16.28
C PRO A 267 7.28 6.40 -15.32
N ARG A 268 8.18 5.45 -15.09
CA ARG A 268 9.29 5.58 -14.13
C ARG A 268 10.50 4.74 -14.55
N PRO A 269 11.72 5.13 -14.13
CA PRO A 269 12.91 4.29 -14.26
C PRO A 269 12.84 3.11 -13.29
N ASP A 270 13.88 2.27 -13.30
CA ASP A 270 14.04 1.17 -12.34
C ASP A 270 14.08 1.69 -10.89
N ASP A 271 13.64 0.85 -9.94
CA ASP A 271 13.66 1.14 -8.52
C ASP A 271 14.53 0.13 -7.73
N GLY A 272 14.45 0.19 -6.39
CA GLY A 272 15.19 -0.73 -5.52
C GLY A 272 16.70 -0.71 -5.75
N ARG A 273 17.29 -1.92 -5.92
CA ARG A 273 18.74 -2.07 -6.14
C ARG A 273 19.21 -1.64 -7.54
N LEU A 274 18.28 -1.48 -8.48
CA LEU A 274 18.56 -1.00 -9.82
C LEU A 274 18.38 0.50 -9.99
N LEU A 275 18.00 1.24 -8.94
CA LEU A 275 18.06 2.69 -8.99
C LEU A 275 19.53 3.15 -8.90
N LEU A 276 20.17 3.36 -10.05
CA LEU A 276 21.59 3.67 -10.15
C LEU A 276 21.89 5.18 -10.03
N LEU A 277 20.86 6.02 -10.10
CA LEU A 277 20.96 7.46 -9.88
C LEU A 277 20.72 7.80 -8.41
N ARG A 278 21.64 8.52 -7.77
CA ARG A 278 21.44 9.00 -6.41
C ARG A 278 20.85 10.40 -6.37
N GLU A 279 21.49 11.38 -6.99
CA GLU A 279 21.02 12.77 -7.03
C GLU A 279 21.24 13.38 -8.42
N VAL A 280 20.40 14.34 -8.80
CA VAL A 280 20.58 15.11 -10.04
C VAL A 280 21.05 16.50 -9.66
N THR A 281 22.34 16.75 -9.82
CA THR A 281 22.99 18.00 -9.40
C THR A 281 22.81 19.17 -10.37
N ALA A 282 22.56 18.88 -11.65
CA ALA A 282 22.24 19.89 -12.65
C ALA A 282 21.22 19.34 -13.65
N PHE A 283 20.20 20.14 -13.94
CA PHE A 283 19.22 19.92 -14.98
C PHE A 283 19.00 21.22 -15.73
N GLU A 284 19.37 21.24 -16.99
CA GLU A 284 19.35 22.43 -17.84
C GLU A 284 18.70 22.08 -19.19
N PRO A 285 17.37 22.26 -19.35
CA PRO A 285 16.64 21.91 -20.58
C PRO A 285 17.20 22.51 -21.88
N ALA A 286 17.79 23.70 -21.79
CA ALA A 286 18.43 24.40 -22.91
C ALA A 286 19.95 24.55 -22.70
N GLY A 287 20.52 23.81 -21.76
CA GLY A 287 21.94 23.85 -21.43
C GLY A 287 22.78 22.92 -22.28
N GLY A 288 23.99 22.67 -21.79
CA GLY A 288 24.98 21.84 -22.47
C GLY A 288 25.65 22.54 -23.67
N PRO A 289 26.65 21.88 -24.27
CA PRO A 289 27.53 22.46 -25.28
C PRO A 289 26.83 22.78 -26.60
N TRP A 290 25.64 22.21 -26.83
CA TRP A 290 24.85 22.41 -28.04
C TRP A 290 23.60 23.26 -27.80
N GLY A 291 23.37 23.73 -26.56
CA GLY A 291 22.17 24.49 -26.20
C GLY A 291 20.86 23.70 -26.39
N ARG A 292 20.95 22.37 -26.26
CA ARG A 292 19.88 21.41 -26.55
C ARG A 292 19.40 20.62 -25.34
N GLY A 293 20.06 20.77 -24.19
CA GLY A 293 19.75 20.04 -22.97
C GLY A 293 20.98 19.39 -22.35
N TYR A 294 21.03 19.47 -21.02
CA TYR A 294 22.07 18.83 -20.21
C TYR A 294 21.49 18.34 -18.88
N LEU A 295 21.95 17.18 -18.44
CA LEU A 295 21.66 16.66 -17.11
C LEU A 295 22.94 16.05 -16.53
N ARG A 296 23.17 16.32 -15.24
CA ARG A 296 24.26 15.76 -14.46
C ARG A 296 23.76 15.12 -13.17
N ALA A 297 23.97 13.82 -13.04
CA ALA A 297 23.69 13.05 -11.85
C ALA A 297 24.98 12.59 -11.16
N GLU A 298 24.94 12.48 -9.84
CA GLU A 298 26.04 11.97 -9.03
C GLU A 298 25.55 10.78 -8.21
N THR A 299 26.37 9.72 -8.15
CA THR A 299 26.10 8.53 -7.35
C THR A 299 27.35 8.19 -6.52
N PRO A 300 27.26 8.18 -5.17
CA PRO A 300 28.34 7.68 -4.33
C PRO A 300 28.49 6.18 -4.54
N VAL A 301 29.73 5.69 -4.48
CA VAL A 301 30.04 4.26 -4.59
C VAL A 301 30.38 3.74 -3.20
N SER A 302 29.83 2.59 -2.86
CA SER A 302 30.16 1.85 -1.64
C SER A 302 30.90 0.56 -1.99
N PRO A 303 31.93 0.15 -1.23
CA PRO A 303 32.52 -1.18 -1.37
C PRO A 303 31.48 -2.32 -1.27
N ASP A 304 30.38 -2.06 -0.55
CA ASP A 304 29.28 -3.01 -0.31
C ASP A 304 28.18 -2.95 -1.40
N ASP A 305 28.37 -2.19 -2.48
CA ASP A 305 27.40 -2.17 -3.58
C ASP A 305 27.26 -3.57 -4.19
N TRP A 306 26.01 -4.03 -4.32
CA TRP A 306 25.63 -5.41 -4.62
C TRP A 306 26.27 -6.01 -5.89
N PHE A 307 26.66 -5.17 -6.86
CA PHE A 307 27.28 -5.63 -8.10
C PHE A 307 28.76 -5.97 -7.94
N PHE A 308 29.46 -5.50 -6.89
CA PHE A 308 30.86 -5.87 -6.67
C PHE A 308 31.04 -7.30 -6.19
N GLU A 309 30.10 -7.80 -5.40
CA GLU A 309 30.08 -9.21 -4.94
C GLU A 309 29.89 -10.18 -6.12
N GLY A 310 29.03 -9.81 -7.07
CA GLY A 310 28.62 -10.69 -8.17
C GLY A 310 29.42 -10.58 -9.46
N HIS A 311 30.00 -9.42 -9.82
CA HIS A 311 30.44 -9.20 -11.21
C HIS A 311 31.77 -9.88 -11.59
N PHE A 312 32.77 -9.99 -10.70
CA PHE A 312 33.97 -10.81 -10.93
C PHE A 312 34.62 -11.27 -9.61
N GLU A 313 34.84 -12.58 -9.46
CA GLU A 313 35.57 -13.12 -8.32
C GLU A 313 37.04 -12.64 -8.32
N ASN A 314 37.50 -12.13 -7.17
CA ASN A 314 38.86 -11.60 -6.94
C ASN A 314 39.29 -10.41 -7.84
N ASP A 315 38.38 -9.84 -8.64
CA ASP A 315 38.61 -8.63 -9.44
C ASP A 315 37.34 -7.73 -9.52
N PRO A 316 36.79 -7.31 -8.37
CA PRO A 316 35.51 -6.62 -8.32
C PRO A 316 35.56 -5.28 -9.07
N CYS A 317 34.66 -5.11 -10.04
CA CYS A 317 34.41 -3.85 -10.72
C CYS A 317 32.94 -3.73 -11.15
N MET A 318 32.46 -2.52 -11.41
CA MET A 318 31.11 -2.31 -11.93
C MET A 318 31.04 -2.66 -13.43
N PRO A 319 30.00 -3.38 -13.88
CA PRO A 319 29.72 -3.58 -15.31
C PRO A 319 29.53 -2.27 -16.07
N GLY A 320 30.12 -2.17 -17.26
CA GLY A 320 29.88 -1.03 -18.16
C GLY A 320 28.42 -0.96 -18.64
N THR A 321 27.74 -2.10 -18.69
CA THR A 321 26.30 -2.21 -19.00
C THR A 321 25.43 -1.53 -17.94
N LEU A 322 25.82 -1.56 -16.65
CA LEU A 322 25.15 -0.80 -15.60
C LEU A 322 25.44 0.71 -15.72
N MET A 323 26.62 1.12 -16.18
CA MET A 323 26.89 2.53 -16.46
C MET A 323 26.00 3.05 -17.61
N LEU A 324 25.77 2.24 -18.64
CA LEU A 324 24.80 2.54 -19.69
C LEU A 324 23.37 2.60 -19.14
N GLN A 325 22.96 1.64 -18.29
CA GLN A 325 21.63 1.62 -17.68
C GLN A 325 21.37 2.88 -16.84
N ALA A 326 22.34 3.32 -16.03
CA ALA A 326 22.25 4.57 -15.29
C ALA A 326 22.07 5.77 -16.22
N GLY A 327 22.77 5.78 -17.36
CA GLY A 327 22.58 6.78 -18.41
C GLY A 327 21.17 6.77 -19.02
N LEU A 328 20.60 5.59 -19.28
CA LEU A 328 19.21 5.46 -19.75
C LEU A 328 18.20 5.93 -18.69
N GLN A 329 18.43 5.66 -17.40
CA GLN A 329 17.62 6.24 -16.31
C GLN A 329 17.73 7.77 -16.27
N ALA A 330 18.91 8.32 -16.54
CA ALA A 330 19.13 9.76 -16.57
C ALA A 330 18.42 10.40 -17.77
N MET A 331 18.38 9.71 -18.92
CA MET A 331 17.57 10.09 -20.08
C MET A 331 16.06 10.03 -19.77
N ALA A 332 15.58 8.99 -19.08
CA ALA A 332 14.19 8.87 -18.65
C ALA A 332 13.80 10.01 -17.69
N PHE A 333 14.69 10.35 -16.75
CA PHE A 333 14.55 11.48 -15.84
C PHE A 333 14.44 12.80 -16.62
N HIS A 334 15.29 13.00 -17.63
CA HIS A 334 15.26 14.20 -18.47
C HIS A 334 13.92 14.34 -19.21
N LEU A 335 13.42 13.29 -19.87
CA LEU A 335 12.10 13.31 -20.54
C LEU A 335 10.96 13.62 -19.56
N ALA A 336 10.97 13.02 -18.36
CA ALA A 336 9.95 13.26 -17.34
C ALA A 336 9.98 14.70 -16.81
N ALA A 337 11.19 15.25 -16.57
CA ALA A 337 11.40 16.63 -16.12
C ALA A 337 11.04 17.68 -17.18
N LEU A 338 11.02 17.31 -18.46
CA LEU A 338 10.48 18.14 -19.55
C LEU A 338 8.94 18.12 -19.62
N GLY A 339 8.29 17.25 -18.83
CA GLY A 339 6.83 17.13 -18.78
C GLY A 339 6.24 16.08 -19.72
N PHE A 340 7.06 15.33 -20.47
CA PHE A 340 6.55 14.38 -21.46
C PHE A 340 5.83 13.17 -20.83
N THR A 341 5.95 12.93 -19.53
CA THR A 341 5.22 11.84 -18.86
C THR A 341 3.86 12.25 -18.29
N VAL A 342 3.52 13.55 -18.28
CA VAL A 342 2.40 14.08 -17.50
C VAL A 342 1.04 13.56 -17.96
N ASP A 343 0.84 13.42 -19.27
CA ASP A 343 -0.38 12.94 -19.93
C ASP A 343 -0.31 11.46 -20.35
N ARG A 344 0.67 10.71 -19.84
CA ARG A 344 1.04 9.35 -20.30
C ARG A 344 0.89 8.29 -19.20
N ASP A 345 -0.30 8.20 -18.62
CA ASP A 345 -0.66 7.15 -17.65
C ASP A 345 -0.56 5.76 -18.29
N GLY A 346 0.17 4.86 -17.63
CA GLY A 346 0.43 3.50 -18.06
C GLY A 346 1.58 3.31 -19.06
N TRP A 347 2.30 4.36 -19.46
CA TRP A 347 3.41 4.25 -20.43
C TRP A 347 4.72 3.79 -19.78
N ARG A 348 5.70 3.41 -20.61
CA ARG A 348 7.04 2.97 -20.16
C ARG A 348 8.16 3.49 -21.05
N PHE A 349 9.38 3.51 -20.52
CA PHE A 349 10.58 3.85 -21.28
C PHE A 349 11.18 2.60 -21.94
N GLU A 350 11.66 2.72 -23.17
CA GLU A 350 12.46 1.68 -23.82
C GLU A 350 13.46 2.29 -24.82
N PRO A 351 14.55 1.58 -25.17
CA PRO A 351 15.49 2.04 -26.18
C PRO A 351 14.83 2.21 -27.56
N VAL A 352 15.36 3.13 -28.37
CA VAL A 352 14.95 3.28 -29.77
C VAL A 352 15.40 2.06 -30.58
N THR A 353 14.47 1.47 -31.33
CA THR A 353 14.76 0.29 -32.16
C THR A 353 15.43 0.64 -33.49
N GLY A 354 16.36 -0.19 -33.94
CA GLY A 354 17.05 -0.04 -35.23
C GLY A 354 18.16 1.02 -35.25
N GLN A 355 18.37 1.72 -34.13
CA GLN A 355 19.45 2.70 -33.99
C GLN A 355 20.64 2.07 -33.27
N THR A 356 21.84 2.29 -33.83
CA THR A 356 23.10 1.88 -33.21
C THR A 356 23.56 2.91 -32.18
N CYS A 357 23.88 2.43 -30.98
CA CYS A 357 24.61 3.16 -29.94
C CYS A 357 26.02 2.56 -29.84
N THR A 358 27.05 3.41 -29.73
CA THR A 358 28.44 2.95 -29.62
C THR A 358 28.92 3.13 -28.19
N ALA A 359 29.17 2.02 -27.49
CA ALA A 359 29.72 2.01 -26.15
C ALA A 359 31.25 1.97 -26.19
N ARG A 360 31.91 2.84 -25.40
CA ARG A 360 33.37 2.85 -25.21
C ARG A 360 33.69 2.83 -23.73
N CYS A 361 34.46 1.83 -23.31
CA CYS A 361 34.87 1.61 -21.93
C CYS A 361 36.39 1.81 -21.84
N ARG A 362 36.83 2.82 -21.08
CA ARG A 362 38.26 3.14 -20.87
C ARG A 362 38.60 3.39 -19.41
N GLY A 363 37.70 3.09 -18.49
CA GLY A 363 37.96 3.14 -17.04
C GLY A 363 37.08 2.13 -16.32
N GLN A 364 37.19 2.10 -14.99
CA GLN A 364 36.48 1.15 -14.14
C GLN A 364 36.04 1.82 -12.85
N ALA A 365 34.88 1.43 -12.33
CA ALA A 365 34.52 1.64 -10.93
C ALA A 365 34.87 0.37 -10.16
N THR A 366 35.61 0.51 -9.06
CA THR A 366 36.04 -0.59 -8.18
C THR A 366 35.56 -0.28 -6.76
N PRO A 367 35.67 -1.20 -5.79
CA PRO A 367 35.31 -0.91 -4.40
C PRO A 367 36.07 0.27 -3.78
N ALA A 368 37.22 0.66 -4.34
CA ALA A 368 37.97 1.84 -3.91
C ALA A 368 37.45 3.15 -4.49
N ALA A 369 36.57 3.10 -5.50
CA ALA A 369 35.97 4.28 -6.09
C ALA A 369 35.05 4.97 -5.08
N ARG A 370 34.98 6.30 -5.14
CA ARG A 370 34.15 7.08 -4.22
C ARG A 370 32.87 7.56 -4.88
N ARG A 371 32.93 7.88 -6.17
CA ARG A 371 31.80 8.46 -6.88
C ARG A 371 31.82 8.19 -8.37
N ILE A 372 30.62 8.05 -8.93
CA ILE A 372 30.35 8.05 -10.36
C ILE A 372 29.49 9.29 -10.67
N VAL A 373 29.86 9.99 -11.74
CA VAL A 373 29.10 11.12 -12.29
C VAL A 373 28.56 10.69 -13.65
N TYR A 374 27.24 10.76 -13.83
CA TYR A 374 26.58 10.49 -15.10
C TYR A 374 26.14 11.82 -15.73
N GLU A 375 26.56 12.04 -16.96
CA GLU A 375 26.20 13.22 -17.74
C GLU A 375 25.46 12.81 -19.01
N VAL A 376 24.35 13.47 -19.28
CA VAL A 376 23.55 13.31 -20.49
C VAL A 376 23.64 14.59 -21.31
N PHE A 377 24.21 14.48 -22.51
CA PHE A 377 24.34 15.57 -23.46
C PHE A 377 23.31 15.39 -24.57
N VAL A 378 22.27 16.23 -24.59
CA VAL A 378 21.11 16.04 -25.47
C VAL A 378 21.44 16.42 -26.91
N ARG A 379 21.32 15.46 -27.82
CA ARG A 379 21.48 15.64 -29.28
C ARG A 379 20.18 16.07 -29.94
N GLY A 380 19.06 15.51 -29.49
CA GLY A 380 17.73 15.86 -29.98
C GLY A 380 16.63 15.32 -29.08
N VAL A 381 15.48 15.98 -29.12
CA VAL A 381 14.29 15.61 -28.38
C VAL A 381 13.06 15.81 -29.26
N SER A 382 12.18 14.81 -29.29
CA SER A 382 10.93 14.81 -30.05
C SER A 382 9.76 14.71 -29.08
N ALA A 383 8.77 15.60 -29.25
CA ALA A 383 7.47 15.59 -28.58
C ALA A 383 6.41 14.82 -29.38
N GLY A 384 6.82 14.03 -30.37
CA GLY A 384 5.92 13.22 -31.20
C GLY A 384 5.07 12.22 -30.40
N PRO A 385 4.25 11.40 -31.09
CA PRO A 385 3.34 10.45 -30.43
C PRO A 385 4.05 9.55 -29.41
N GLU A 386 5.28 9.12 -29.72
CA GLU A 386 6.22 8.47 -28.79
C GLU A 386 7.39 9.44 -28.50
N PRO A 387 7.34 10.23 -27.40
CA PRO A 387 8.41 11.16 -27.10
C PRO A 387 9.75 10.46 -27.02
N THR A 388 10.77 11.03 -27.66
CA THR A 388 12.05 10.36 -27.86
C THR A 388 13.19 11.32 -27.56
N LEU A 389 14.19 10.84 -26.81
CA LEU A 389 15.42 11.54 -26.49
C LEU A 389 16.61 10.84 -27.14
N TYR A 390 17.45 11.61 -27.82
CA TYR A 390 18.73 11.19 -28.36
C TYR A 390 19.84 11.92 -27.61
N ALA A 391 20.82 11.19 -27.09
CA ALA A 391 21.88 11.78 -26.28
C ALA A 391 23.20 11.02 -26.39
N ASP A 392 24.29 11.71 -26.03
CA ASP A 392 25.54 11.06 -25.64
C ASP A 392 25.58 10.97 -24.10
N ILE A 393 25.96 9.81 -23.59
CA ILE A 393 26.04 9.50 -22.15
C ILE A 393 27.51 9.38 -21.76
N LEU A 394 27.95 10.15 -20.76
CA LEU A 394 29.31 10.04 -20.20
C LEU A 394 29.22 9.62 -18.73
N ALA A 395 29.94 8.57 -18.34
CA ALA A 395 30.14 8.22 -16.93
C ALA A 395 31.59 8.48 -16.52
N THR A 396 31.78 9.25 -15.47
CA THR A 396 33.09 9.65 -14.92
C THR A 396 33.25 9.08 -13.52
N VAL A 397 34.28 8.26 -13.30
CA VAL A 397 34.59 7.65 -12.00
C VAL A 397 35.77 8.40 -11.40
N ASP A 398 35.57 9.05 -10.24
CA ASP A 398 36.60 9.82 -9.53
C ASP A 398 37.44 10.77 -10.44
N GLY A 399 36.77 11.39 -11.42
CA GLY A 399 37.39 12.33 -12.37
C GLY A 399 37.90 11.71 -13.68
N VAL A 400 37.93 10.38 -13.80
CA VAL A 400 38.32 9.66 -15.02
C VAL A 400 37.08 9.33 -15.85
N LYS A 401 37.05 9.77 -17.12
CA LYS A 401 35.97 9.45 -18.08
C LYS A 401 35.98 7.94 -18.37
N ALA A 402 35.22 7.15 -17.64
CA ALA A 402 35.30 5.70 -17.67
C ALA A 402 34.48 5.09 -18.82
N PHE A 403 33.31 5.66 -19.11
CA PHE A 403 32.37 5.14 -20.09
C PHE A 403 31.80 6.26 -20.95
N HIS A 404 31.65 6.01 -22.25
CA HIS A 404 30.93 6.87 -23.18
C HIS A 404 30.00 6.05 -24.07
N GLY A 405 28.70 6.29 -23.97
CA GLY A 405 27.67 5.77 -24.87
C GLY A 405 27.30 6.85 -25.88
N GLU A 406 27.81 6.73 -27.10
CA GLU A 406 27.52 7.66 -28.19
C GLU A 406 26.22 7.29 -28.88
N ASN A 407 25.38 8.29 -29.15
CA ASN A 407 24.13 8.14 -29.90
C ASN A 407 23.11 7.18 -29.24
N ALA A 408 22.96 7.27 -27.92
CA ALA A 408 21.91 6.56 -27.20
C ALA A 408 20.53 7.16 -27.53
N GLY A 409 19.53 6.30 -27.74
CA GLY A 409 18.15 6.70 -28.00
C GLY A 409 17.21 6.04 -26.99
N LEU A 410 16.34 6.83 -26.36
CA LEU A 410 15.31 6.37 -25.43
C LEU A 410 13.97 6.98 -25.82
N ARG A 411 12.92 6.16 -25.88
CA ARG A 411 11.56 6.60 -26.18
C ARG A 411 10.57 6.20 -25.10
N LEU A 412 9.48 6.96 -25.02
CA LEU A 412 8.34 6.70 -24.16
C LEU A 412 7.22 6.08 -25.01
N VAL A 413 6.80 4.86 -24.67
CA VAL A 413 5.84 4.07 -25.45
C VAL A 413 4.63 3.64 -24.61
N PRO A 414 3.45 3.44 -25.23
CA PRO A 414 2.28 2.90 -24.54
C PRO A 414 2.54 1.52 -23.91
N ASP A 415 1.97 1.30 -22.73
CA ASP A 415 1.91 0.00 -22.07
C ASP A 415 0.61 -0.09 -21.22
N TRP A 416 0.35 -1.25 -20.60
CA TRP A 416 -0.89 -1.50 -19.88
C TRP A 416 -0.61 -2.10 -18.52
N PRO A 417 -1.11 -1.52 -17.42
CA PRO A 417 -0.89 -2.05 -16.07
C PRO A 417 -1.28 -3.52 -15.92
N LEU A 418 -2.43 -3.92 -16.49
CA LEU A 418 -2.95 -5.28 -16.34
C LEU A 418 -2.03 -6.35 -16.94
N ALA A 419 -1.28 -6.04 -18.01
CA ALA A 419 -0.45 -7.01 -18.73
C ALA A 419 0.62 -7.67 -17.83
N TYR A 420 1.06 -6.97 -16.78
CA TYR A 420 1.95 -7.52 -15.77
C TYR A 420 1.19 -7.90 -14.49
N TRP A 421 0.28 -7.03 -14.02
CA TRP A 421 -0.38 -7.22 -12.72
C TRP A 421 -1.25 -8.47 -12.64
N GLU A 422 -1.85 -8.92 -13.75
CA GLU A 422 -2.66 -10.14 -13.78
C GLU A 422 -1.88 -11.40 -13.35
N GLN A 423 -0.55 -11.35 -13.44
CA GLN A 423 0.36 -12.47 -13.16
C GLN A 423 0.93 -12.44 -11.73
N LEU A 424 0.71 -11.36 -10.96
CA LEU A 424 1.38 -11.13 -9.66
C LEU A 424 0.74 -11.87 -8.47
N GLY A 425 -0.45 -12.42 -8.64
CA GLY A 425 -1.15 -13.15 -7.58
C GLY A 425 -2.64 -13.30 -7.85
N ALA A 426 -3.34 -13.84 -6.85
CA ALA A 426 -4.81 -13.93 -6.88
C ALA A 426 -5.46 -12.55 -6.72
N HIS A 427 -6.66 -12.41 -7.25
CA HIS A 427 -7.50 -11.23 -7.09
C HIS A 427 -7.75 -10.93 -5.62
N ARG A 428 -7.75 -9.65 -5.25
CA ARG A 428 -8.12 -9.18 -3.91
C ARG A 428 -9.25 -8.17 -4.02
N GLU A 429 -10.16 -8.24 -3.06
CA GLU A 429 -11.24 -7.25 -2.92
C GLU A 429 -10.82 -6.10 -2.02
N GLN A 430 -11.35 -4.91 -2.31
CA GLN A 430 -11.28 -3.75 -1.41
C GLN A 430 -12.39 -3.89 -0.36
N THR A 431 -12.06 -4.44 0.80
CA THR A 431 -13.07 -4.80 1.83
C THR A 431 -13.42 -3.67 2.80
N SER A 432 -12.56 -2.65 2.92
CA SER A 432 -12.73 -1.51 3.85
C SER A 432 -12.23 -0.21 3.22
N GLY A 433 -12.21 0.90 3.96
CA GLY A 433 -11.56 2.15 3.54
C GLY A 433 -10.01 2.10 3.48
N VAL A 434 -9.36 1.01 3.92
CA VAL A 434 -7.89 0.86 3.90
C VAL A 434 -7.42 0.45 2.50
N PRO A 435 -6.68 1.29 1.75
CA PRO A 435 -6.38 1.01 0.34
C PRO A 435 -5.59 -0.28 0.12
N VAL A 436 -6.08 -1.13 -0.79
CA VAL A 436 -5.35 -2.28 -1.33
C VAL A 436 -4.51 -1.80 -2.53
N PRO A 437 -3.25 -2.27 -2.69
CA PRO A 437 -2.45 -1.94 -3.86
C PRO A 437 -3.17 -2.30 -5.17
N LEU A 438 -3.20 -1.38 -6.15
CA LEU A 438 -3.90 -1.59 -7.43
C LEU A 438 -3.46 -2.85 -8.17
N ALA A 439 -2.16 -3.18 -8.11
CA ALA A 439 -1.63 -4.42 -8.68
C ALA A 439 -2.25 -5.68 -8.08
N SER A 440 -2.59 -5.65 -6.78
CA SER A 440 -3.27 -6.77 -6.12
C SER A 440 -4.75 -6.85 -6.46
N LEU A 441 -5.42 -5.71 -6.71
CA LEU A 441 -6.79 -5.66 -7.22
C LEU A 441 -6.90 -6.14 -8.69
N ALA A 442 -5.77 -6.22 -9.39
CA ALA A 442 -5.68 -6.65 -10.78
C ALA A 442 -5.16 -8.09 -10.94
N GLY A 443 -4.82 -8.78 -9.84
CA GLY A 443 -4.29 -10.15 -9.89
C GLY A 443 -5.34 -11.14 -10.39
N LEU A 444 -4.96 -12.05 -11.29
CA LEU A 444 -5.89 -13.05 -11.87
C LEU A 444 -5.36 -14.48 -11.75
N VAL A 445 -4.29 -14.72 -10.98
CA VAL A 445 -3.75 -16.07 -10.76
C VAL A 445 -4.78 -16.93 -10.03
N GLY A 446 -5.16 -18.05 -10.64
CA GLY A 446 -6.18 -18.95 -10.10
C GLY A 446 -7.62 -18.50 -10.35
N HIS A 447 -7.85 -17.37 -11.03
CA HIS A 447 -9.20 -16.93 -11.40
C HIS A 447 -9.79 -17.90 -12.43
N GLN A 448 -10.95 -18.49 -12.11
CA GLN A 448 -11.66 -19.39 -13.03
C GLN A 448 -12.49 -18.57 -14.02
N ARG A 449 -12.32 -18.82 -15.32
CA ARG A 449 -13.18 -18.22 -16.33
C ARG A 449 -14.59 -18.75 -16.18
N SER A 450 -15.58 -17.87 -16.06
CA SER A 450 -16.99 -18.25 -16.10
C SER A 450 -17.34 -18.78 -17.50
N GLU A 451 -18.17 -19.82 -17.58
CA GLU A 451 -18.79 -20.24 -18.83
C GLU A 451 -19.83 -19.18 -19.26
N VAL A 452 -19.39 -18.16 -20.00
CA VAL A 452 -20.27 -17.06 -20.42
C VAL A 452 -21.11 -17.47 -21.64
N SER A 453 -22.42 -17.24 -21.57
CA SER A 453 -23.35 -17.40 -22.70
C SER A 453 -23.40 -16.16 -23.59
N VAL A 454 -22.44 -15.99 -24.49
CA VAL A 454 -22.61 -15.12 -25.67
C VAL A 454 -22.95 -16.00 -26.87
N GLN A 455 -24.07 -15.73 -27.55
CA GLN A 455 -24.43 -16.43 -28.78
C GLN A 455 -23.33 -16.23 -29.85
N SER A 456 -22.58 -17.31 -30.11
CA SER A 456 -21.70 -17.70 -31.23
C SER A 456 -20.80 -16.71 -32.01
N GLU A 457 -20.89 -15.38 -31.89
CA GLU A 457 -20.09 -14.45 -32.74
C GLU A 457 -19.49 -13.20 -32.03
N GLY A 458 -19.58 -13.07 -30.70
CA GLY A 458 -19.05 -11.92 -29.92
C GLY A 458 -17.83 -12.24 -29.02
N PRO A 459 -17.12 -11.23 -28.48
CA PRO A 459 -15.99 -11.43 -27.56
C PRO A 459 -16.44 -12.07 -26.24
N VAL A 460 -15.58 -12.90 -25.63
CA VAL A 460 -15.78 -13.41 -24.27
C VAL A 460 -15.75 -12.23 -23.30
N ALA A 461 -16.78 -12.09 -22.48
CA ALA A 461 -16.95 -10.95 -21.57
C ALA A 461 -17.12 -11.43 -20.12
N ASP A 462 -16.13 -12.21 -19.67
CA ASP A 462 -15.91 -12.58 -18.28
C ASP A 462 -15.13 -11.47 -17.53
N TYR A 463 -14.90 -11.66 -16.23
CA TYR A 463 -14.23 -10.67 -15.39
C TYR A 463 -12.83 -10.24 -15.93
N PRO A 464 -11.93 -11.15 -16.35
CA PRO A 464 -10.66 -10.76 -16.99
C PRO A 464 -10.82 -9.83 -18.21
N SER A 465 -11.79 -10.12 -19.08
CA SER A 465 -12.07 -9.28 -20.26
C SER A 465 -12.62 -7.89 -19.87
N LEU A 466 -13.52 -7.84 -18.88
CA LEU A 466 -14.05 -6.59 -18.34
C LEU A 466 -12.98 -5.76 -17.63
N LEU A 467 -12.08 -6.40 -16.90
CA LEU A 467 -10.92 -5.76 -16.29
C LEU A 467 -9.93 -5.25 -17.36
N ALA A 468 -9.79 -5.96 -18.49
CA ALA A 468 -9.02 -5.48 -19.63
C ALA A 468 -9.63 -4.22 -20.28
N CYS A 469 -10.97 -4.05 -20.26
CA CYS A 469 -11.60 -2.78 -20.63
C CYS A 469 -11.16 -1.61 -19.75
N ALA A 470 -10.82 -1.87 -18.48
CA ALA A 470 -10.39 -0.86 -17.52
C ALA A 470 -8.88 -0.58 -17.61
N TRP A 471 -8.03 -1.60 -17.46
CA TRP A 471 -6.58 -1.46 -17.29
C TRP A 471 -5.72 -2.22 -18.31
N GLY A 472 -6.35 -2.94 -19.25
CA GLY A 472 -5.67 -3.78 -20.23
C GLY A 472 -5.61 -3.20 -21.64
N ARG A 473 -5.10 -4.03 -22.57
CA ARG A 473 -5.15 -3.74 -24.00
C ARG A 473 -6.61 -3.75 -24.47
N PRO A 474 -7.08 -2.73 -25.22
CA PRO A 474 -8.41 -2.76 -25.82
C PRO A 474 -8.68 -4.02 -26.65
N SER A 475 -7.68 -4.56 -27.35
CA SER A 475 -7.84 -5.81 -28.11
C SER A 475 -8.04 -7.05 -27.23
N ALA A 476 -7.57 -7.05 -25.99
CA ALA A 476 -7.79 -8.15 -25.04
C ALA A 476 -9.26 -8.20 -24.57
N ALA A 477 -9.96 -7.06 -24.60
CA ALA A 477 -11.37 -6.95 -24.25
C ALA A 477 -12.32 -7.15 -25.44
N PHE A 478 -12.04 -6.48 -26.56
CA PHE A 478 -12.97 -6.40 -27.71
C PHE A 478 -12.49 -7.13 -28.97
N GLY A 479 -11.30 -7.74 -28.93
CA GLY A 479 -10.73 -8.49 -30.05
C GLY A 479 -10.00 -7.64 -31.09
N GLU A 480 -9.75 -8.23 -32.26
CA GLU A 480 -8.87 -7.70 -33.31
C GLU A 480 -9.20 -6.27 -33.77
N THR A 481 -10.48 -5.93 -33.88
CA THR A 481 -10.92 -4.61 -34.37
C THR A 481 -10.53 -3.48 -33.43
N ALA A 482 -10.30 -3.77 -32.14
CA ALA A 482 -9.83 -2.79 -31.17
C ALA A 482 -8.30 -2.65 -31.12
N ARG A 483 -7.53 -3.42 -31.91
CA ARG A 483 -6.05 -3.34 -31.96
C ARG A 483 -5.53 -1.97 -32.36
N ILE A 484 -6.32 -1.16 -33.08
CA ILE A 484 -5.96 0.22 -33.41
C ILE A 484 -5.74 1.10 -32.16
N PHE A 485 -6.28 0.69 -31.01
CA PHE A 485 -6.14 1.35 -29.70
C PHE A 485 -5.07 0.68 -28.80
N ASP A 486 -4.33 -0.32 -29.30
CA ASP A 486 -3.17 -0.92 -28.62
C ASP A 486 -1.88 -0.10 -28.86
N GLY A 487 -2.00 1.14 -29.31
CA GLY A 487 -0.89 2.06 -29.57
C GLY A 487 -1.12 3.40 -28.88
N THR A 488 -0.84 4.49 -29.58
CA THR A 488 -0.97 5.85 -29.04
C THR A 488 -2.41 6.38 -29.03
N ARG A 489 -3.32 5.75 -29.79
CA ARG A 489 -4.76 6.08 -29.77
C ARG A 489 -5.43 5.52 -28.53
N ARG A 490 -6.40 6.26 -28.00
CA ARG A 490 -7.15 5.91 -26.79
C ARG A 490 -8.60 5.58 -27.10
N ILE A 491 -9.20 4.77 -26.24
CA ILE A 491 -10.63 4.46 -26.22
C ILE A 491 -11.17 4.72 -24.82
N ALA A 492 -12.44 5.12 -24.73
CA ALA A 492 -13.14 5.21 -23.45
C ALA A 492 -13.04 3.87 -22.69
N ARG A 493 -12.69 3.95 -21.41
CA ARG A 493 -12.45 2.80 -20.53
C ARG A 493 -13.68 2.51 -19.67
N LEU A 494 -13.73 1.30 -19.12
CA LEU A 494 -14.56 1.06 -17.93
C LEU A 494 -13.81 1.53 -16.67
N PRO A 495 -14.53 1.82 -15.58
CA PRO A 495 -13.91 1.94 -14.27
C PRO A 495 -13.17 0.67 -13.87
N GLY A 496 -12.04 0.84 -13.21
CA GLY A 496 -11.25 -0.23 -12.60
C GLY A 496 -11.51 -0.35 -11.09
N PRO A 497 -11.11 -1.47 -10.47
CA PRO A 497 -11.21 -1.64 -9.02
C PRO A 497 -10.55 -0.48 -8.24
N PRO A 498 -11.13 -0.06 -7.10
CA PRO A 498 -12.28 -0.64 -6.42
C PRO A 498 -13.65 -0.12 -6.89
N TYR A 499 -13.70 0.58 -8.04
CA TYR A 499 -14.93 1.14 -8.62
C TYR A 499 -15.45 0.35 -9.82
N HIS A 500 -14.97 -0.88 -10.02
CA HIS A 500 -15.42 -1.76 -11.09
C HIS A 500 -16.58 -2.62 -10.59
N PHE A 501 -17.78 -2.39 -11.12
CA PHE A 501 -19.00 -3.06 -10.64
C PHE A 501 -19.64 -3.92 -11.73
N MET A 502 -18.81 -4.70 -12.44
CA MET A 502 -19.24 -5.66 -13.46
C MET A 502 -18.44 -6.95 -13.30
N THR A 503 -19.09 -8.07 -13.02
CA THR A 503 -18.43 -9.38 -12.91
C THR A 503 -18.44 -10.12 -14.24
N ARG A 504 -19.53 -10.00 -15.00
CA ARG A 504 -19.69 -10.68 -16.30
C ARG A 504 -20.81 -10.06 -17.13
N ILE A 505 -20.77 -10.29 -18.44
CA ILE A 505 -21.91 -10.08 -19.34
C ILE A 505 -22.68 -11.38 -19.48
N ALA A 506 -23.89 -11.45 -18.94
CA ALA A 506 -24.72 -12.65 -19.00
C ALA A 506 -25.33 -12.88 -20.39
N SER A 507 -25.68 -11.82 -21.11
CA SER A 507 -26.23 -11.91 -22.47
C SER A 507 -26.14 -10.58 -23.23
N VAL A 508 -26.02 -10.67 -24.55
CA VAL A 508 -26.15 -9.53 -25.48
C VAL A 508 -27.13 -9.90 -26.57
N ASP A 509 -28.09 -9.01 -26.85
CA ASP A 509 -29.02 -9.11 -27.98
C ASP A 509 -28.74 -7.99 -28.97
N GLY A 510 -28.07 -8.34 -30.07
CA GLY A 510 -27.70 -7.44 -31.17
C GLY A 510 -26.25 -7.60 -31.63
N PRO A 511 -25.94 -7.24 -32.88
CA PRO A 511 -24.63 -7.52 -33.47
C PRO A 511 -23.54 -6.60 -32.91
N PRO A 512 -22.30 -7.10 -32.74
CA PRO A 512 -21.15 -6.24 -32.47
C PRO A 512 -20.90 -5.32 -33.66
N LEU A 513 -20.33 -4.13 -33.42
CA LEU A 513 -19.95 -3.16 -34.46
C LEU A 513 -21.09 -2.69 -35.38
N GLY A 514 -22.35 -2.89 -34.97
CA GLY A 514 -23.52 -2.60 -35.80
C GLY A 514 -24.12 -1.21 -35.62
N MET A 515 -23.70 -0.43 -34.60
CA MET A 515 -24.34 0.83 -34.18
C MET A 515 -25.87 0.79 -34.29
N ARG A 516 -26.48 -0.26 -33.71
CA ARG A 516 -27.90 -0.57 -33.88
C ARG A 516 -28.71 -0.18 -32.65
N GLU A 517 -29.66 0.72 -32.84
CA GLU A 517 -30.72 1.00 -31.85
C GLU A 517 -31.51 -0.28 -31.54
N GLY A 518 -31.88 -0.45 -30.28
CA GLY A 518 -32.52 -1.64 -29.74
C GLY A 518 -31.55 -2.75 -29.33
N THR A 519 -30.22 -2.56 -29.46
CA THR A 519 -29.24 -3.52 -28.92
C THR A 519 -29.30 -3.53 -27.40
N ARG A 520 -29.33 -4.72 -26.79
CA ARG A 520 -29.48 -4.89 -25.34
C ARG A 520 -28.32 -5.68 -24.74
N VAL A 521 -27.94 -5.33 -23.52
CA VAL A 521 -26.99 -6.10 -22.70
C VAL A 521 -27.60 -6.40 -21.35
N ALA A 522 -27.33 -7.58 -20.82
CA ALA A 522 -27.53 -7.90 -19.41
C ALA A 522 -26.17 -8.18 -18.77
N ALA A 523 -25.75 -7.31 -17.86
CA ALA A 523 -24.54 -7.46 -17.07
C ALA A 523 -24.89 -7.89 -15.64
N GLU A 524 -23.99 -8.64 -15.00
CA GLU A 524 -24.14 -9.06 -13.62
C GLU A 524 -22.95 -8.58 -12.79
N TYR A 525 -23.26 -8.10 -11.60
CA TYR A 525 -22.30 -7.78 -10.55
C TYR A 525 -22.58 -8.69 -9.35
N ASP A 526 -21.62 -9.56 -9.03
CA ASP A 526 -21.65 -10.32 -7.79
C ASP A 526 -21.23 -9.40 -6.66
N VAL A 527 -22.12 -9.20 -5.70
CA VAL A 527 -21.88 -8.38 -4.52
C VAL A 527 -20.99 -9.18 -3.57
N PRO A 528 -19.77 -8.73 -3.25
CA PRO A 528 -18.91 -9.46 -2.34
C PRO A 528 -19.48 -9.45 -0.91
N ASP A 529 -19.24 -10.53 -0.16
CA ASP A 529 -19.64 -10.65 1.25
C ASP A 529 -19.09 -9.50 2.11
N GLU A 530 -17.85 -9.07 1.81
CA GLU A 530 -17.18 -7.93 2.43
C GLU A 530 -16.67 -6.97 1.35
N VAL A 531 -17.13 -5.72 1.39
CA VAL A 531 -16.76 -4.70 0.39
C VAL A 531 -16.83 -3.30 0.99
N TRP A 532 -15.89 -2.45 0.58
CA TRP A 532 -15.61 -1.15 1.18
C TRP A 532 -16.82 -0.21 1.22
N TYR A 533 -17.70 -0.24 0.22
CA TYR A 533 -18.81 0.71 0.19
C TYR A 533 -19.90 0.41 1.23
N PHE A 534 -20.02 -0.84 1.73
CA PHE A 534 -20.89 -1.13 2.87
C PHE A 534 -20.25 -0.69 4.18
N GLU A 535 -18.96 -0.97 4.35
CA GLU A 535 -18.21 -0.56 5.54
C GLU A 535 -18.13 0.97 5.67
N GLN A 536 -17.88 1.66 4.56
CA GLN A 536 -17.72 3.11 4.54
C GLN A 536 -19.06 3.88 4.56
N ASN A 537 -20.21 3.32 4.18
CA ASN A 537 -21.45 4.09 4.15
C ASN A 537 -22.04 4.33 5.56
N GLY A 538 -21.61 3.57 6.57
CA GLY A 538 -22.13 3.64 7.94
C GLY A 538 -23.41 2.82 8.15
N ASP A 539 -24.12 2.51 7.06
CA ASP A 539 -25.28 1.63 7.00
C ASP A 539 -24.97 0.42 6.09
N GLN A 540 -25.53 -0.75 6.42
CA GLN A 540 -25.38 -1.99 5.63
C GLN A 540 -26.25 -1.99 4.36
N VAL A 541 -26.17 -0.90 3.58
CA VAL A 541 -26.89 -0.69 2.32
C VAL A 541 -25.97 0.01 1.33
N MET A 542 -26.07 -0.38 0.05
CA MET A 542 -25.26 0.17 -1.03
C MET A 542 -25.57 1.66 -1.21
N PRO A 543 -24.56 2.55 -1.20
CA PRO A 543 -24.76 3.98 -1.39
C PRO A 543 -25.23 4.28 -2.81
N PHE A 544 -25.91 5.42 -3.00
CA PHE A 544 -26.57 5.72 -4.27
C PHE A 544 -25.57 5.89 -5.41
N ALA A 545 -24.39 6.47 -5.15
CA ALA A 545 -23.31 6.52 -6.15
C ALA A 545 -22.95 5.15 -6.72
N VAL A 546 -22.79 4.13 -5.85
CA VAL A 546 -22.41 2.77 -6.28
C VAL A 546 -23.54 2.13 -7.06
N LEU A 547 -24.79 2.28 -6.62
CA LEU A 547 -25.96 1.77 -7.35
C LEU A 547 -26.09 2.42 -8.74
N MET A 548 -25.80 3.72 -8.85
CA MET A 548 -25.73 4.40 -10.15
C MET A 548 -24.66 3.80 -11.04
N GLU A 549 -23.46 3.50 -10.52
CA GLU A 549 -22.38 2.93 -11.33
C GLU A 549 -22.64 1.49 -11.77
N VAL A 550 -23.19 0.65 -10.90
CA VAL A 550 -23.67 -0.70 -11.26
C VAL A 550 -24.66 -0.63 -12.43
N ALA A 551 -25.47 0.44 -12.49
CA ALA A 551 -26.43 0.67 -13.56
C ALA A 551 -25.80 1.26 -14.83
N LEU A 552 -24.78 2.12 -14.70
CA LEU A 552 -24.26 2.96 -15.79
C LEU A 552 -23.05 2.37 -16.51
N GLN A 553 -22.19 1.58 -15.85
CA GLN A 553 -21.01 0.97 -16.48
C GLN A 553 -21.36 0.07 -17.69
N PRO A 554 -22.44 -0.74 -17.66
CA PRO A 554 -22.87 -1.51 -18.82
C PRO A 554 -23.16 -0.67 -20.07
N CYS A 555 -23.56 0.60 -19.91
CA CYS A 555 -23.77 1.51 -21.04
C CYS A 555 -22.46 1.85 -21.76
N GLY A 556 -21.37 2.09 -21.01
CA GLY A 556 -20.05 2.34 -21.58
C GLY A 556 -19.52 1.13 -22.34
N TRP A 557 -19.67 -0.07 -21.74
CA TRP A 557 -19.31 -1.32 -22.40
C TRP A 557 -20.13 -1.55 -23.67
N LEU A 558 -21.46 -1.38 -23.61
CA LEU A 558 -22.35 -1.56 -24.75
C LEU A 558 -22.05 -0.57 -25.88
N ALA A 559 -21.74 0.69 -25.55
CA ALA A 559 -21.37 1.70 -26.53
C ALA A 559 -20.07 1.36 -27.29
N ALA A 560 -19.08 0.78 -26.58
CA ALA A 560 -17.86 0.26 -27.20
C ALA A 560 -18.16 -0.99 -28.06
N TYR A 561 -18.96 -1.93 -27.54
CA TYR A 561 -19.36 -3.16 -28.24
C TYR A 561 -20.05 -2.90 -29.59
N VAL A 562 -20.96 -1.91 -29.65
CA VAL A 562 -21.64 -1.55 -30.91
C VAL A 562 -20.77 -0.74 -31.88
N GLY A 563 -19.53 -0.40 -31.48
CA GLY A 563 -18.52 0.21 -32.34
C GLY A 563 -18.52 1.73 -32.40
N CYS A 564 -19.16 2.45 -31.47
CA CYS A 564 -19.19 3.92 -31.49
C CYS A 564 -17.80 4.57 -31.59
N PRO A 565 -16.77 4.15 -30.79
CA PRO A 565 -15.44 4.77 -30.82
C PRO A 565 -14.68 4.54 -32.14
N LEU A 566 -15.05 3.53 -32.94
CA LEU A 566 -14.38 3.19 -34.20
C LEU A 566 -14.81 4.08 -35.37
N THR A 567 -15.76 5.00 -35.16
CA THR A 567 -16.33 5.81 -36.23
C THR A 567 -15.62 7.15 -36.48
N ALA A 568 -14.57 7.43 -35.71
CA ALA A 568 -13.73 8.62 -35.84
C ALA A 568 -12.24 8.24 -35.83
N ASP A 569 -11.44 9.04 -36.55
CA ASP A 569 -9.97 8.89 -36.60
C ASP A 569 -9.26 9.60 -35.44
N ILE A 570 -10.02 10.21 -34.54
CA ILE A 570 -9.54 10.89 -33.33
C ILE A 570 -9.92 10.11 -32.06
N ASP A 571 -9.29 10.45 -30.94
CA ASP A 571 -9.69 9.93 -29.63
C ASP A 571 -10.98 10.62 -29.16
N LEU A 572 -11.88 9.86 -28.54
CA LEU A 572 -13.16 10.35 -28.04
C LEU A 572 -13.34 10.01 -26.56
N LEU A 573 -13.78 11.01 -25.78
CA LEU A 573 -14.09 10.88 -24.36
C LEU A 573 -15.58 10.57 -24.18
N PHE A 574 -15.91 9.64 -23.28
CA PHE A 574 -17.28 9.23 -22.99
C PHE A 574 -17.78 9.90 -21.70
N ARG A 575 -18.90 10.63 -21.76
CA ARG A 575 -19.44 11.38 -20.62
C ARG A 575 -20.95 11.18 -20.48
N ASN A 576 -21.41 11.02 -19.24
CA ASN A 576 -22.83 11.11 -18.92
C ASN A 576 -23.29 12.56 -19.02
N LEU A 577 -24.48 12.81 -19.57
CA LEU A 577 -25.01 14.15 -19.81
C LEU A 577 -26.27 14.43 -19.01
N ASP A 578 -27.21 13.48 -19.02
CA ASP A 578 -28.51 13.65 -18.40
C ASP A 578 -29.02 12.28 -17.96
N GLY A 579 -29.84 12.26 -16.92
CA GLY A 579 -30.56 11.06 -16.56
C GLY A 579 -31.70 11.33 -15.58
N ARG A 580 -32.58 10.34 -15.49
CA ARG A 580 -33.67 10.30 -14.52
C ARG A 580 -33.89 8.86 -14.10
N GLY A 581 -34.16 8.64 -12.82
CA GLY A 581 -34.37 7.29 -12.30
C GLY A 581 -35.16 7.26 -11.02
N THR A 582 -35.73 6.10 -10.72
CA THR A 582 -36.48 5.83 -9.50
C THR A 582 -35.91 4.59 -8.83
N VAL A 583 -35.48 4.75 -7.57
CA VAL A 583 -35.05 3.63 -6.71
C VAL A 583 -36.30 3.02 -6.06
N THR A 584 -36.45 1.70 -6.17
CA THR A 584 -37.61 0.95 -5.67
C THR A 584 -37.25 0.02 -4.51
N GLY A 585 -35.98 -0.37 -4.40
CA GLY A 585 -35.47 -1.27 -3.38
C GLY A 585 -34.06 -0.92 -2.91
N GLU A 586 -33.50 -1.75 -2.03
CA GLU A 586 -32.18 -1.57 -1.42
C GLU A 586 -31.31 -2.77 -1.77
N VAL A 587 -30.02 -2.54 -2.01
CA VAL A 587 -29.01 -3.60 -2.14
C VAL A 587 -28.26 -3.69 -0.81
N THR A 588 -28.21 -4.88 -0.23
CA THR A 588 -27.65 -5.12 1.11
C THR A 588 -26.54 -6.18 1.03
N PRO A 589 -25.75 -6.41 2.10
CA PRO A 589 -24.77 -7.50 2.12
C PRO A 589 -25.37 -8.90 1.92
N ALA A 590 -26.68 -9.07 2.11
CA ALA A 590 -27.36 -10.33 1.82
C ALA A 590 -27.66 -10.53 0.33
N THR A 591 -27.61 -9.46 -0.47
CA THR A 591 -27.80 -9.53 -1.92
C THR A 591 -26.61 -10.27 -2.53
N ARG A 592 -26.86 -11.26 -3.38
CA ARG A 592 -25.77 -12.01 -4.04
C ARG A 592 -25.39 -11.39 -5.37
N THR A 593 -26.37 -11.09 -6.21
CA THR A 593 -26.12 -10.60 -7.55
C THR A 593 -27.05 -9.44 -7.89
N VAL A 594 -26.48 -8.37 -8.46
CA VAL A 594 -27.24 -7.31 -9.13
C VAL A 594 -27.12 -7.49 -10.64
N ARG A 595 -28.25 -7.69 -11.30
CA ARG A 595 -28.34 -7.81 -12.76
C ARG A 595 -28.81 -6.47 -13.35
N THR A 596 -28.01 -5.90 -14.24
CA THR A 596 -28.33 -4.66 -14.97
C THR A 596 -28.69 -4.99 -16.41
N GLU A 597 -29.92 -4.68 -16.80
CA GLU A 597 -30.39 -4.76 -18.19
C GLU A 597 -30.36 -3.36 -18.81
N ALA A 598 -29.54 -3.15 -19.83
CA ALA A 598 -29.42 -1.88 -20.53
C ALA A 598 -29.76 -2.02 -22.02
N GLU A 599 -30.63 -1.16 -22.52
CA GLU A 599 -31.03 -1.07 -23.93
C GLU A 599 -30.57 0.25 -24.53
N LEU A 600 -29.87 0.20 -25.66
CA LEU A 600 -29.51 1.37 -26.46
C LEU A 600 -30.73 1.85 -27.25
N THR A 601 -31.40 2.91 -26.78
CA THR A 601 -32.68 3.37 -27.33
C THR A 601 -32.56 4.39 -28.45
N SER A 602 -31.45 5.13 -28.50
CA SER A 602 -31.19 6.09 -29.56
C SER A 602 -29.71 6.32 -29.80
N ILE A 603 -29.33 6.54 -31.06
CA ILE A 603 -28.00 6.97 -31.48
C ILE A 603 -28.14 8.18 -32.41
N SER A 604 -27.46 9.27 -32.07
CA SER A 604 -27.40 10.47 -32.91
C SER A 604 -25.95 10.87 -33.13
N ARG A 605 -25.60 11.26 -34.36
CA ARG A 605 -24.25 11.71 -34.70
C ARG A 605 -24.31 13.09 -35.34
N THR A 606 -23.48 14.01 -34.84
CA THR A 606 -23.30 15.35 -35.40
C THR A 606 -21.81 15.66 -35.47
N GLY A 607 -21.25 15.61 -36.67
CA GLY A 607 -19.80 15.69 -36.86
C GLY A 607 -19.07 14.51 -36.20
N GLU A 608 -18.10 14.81 -35.35
CA GLU A 608 -17.33 13.85 -34.56
C GLU A 608 -18.03 13.45 -33.25
N MET A 609 -19.06 14.19 -32.83
CA MET A 609 -19.81 13.90 -31.61
C MET A 609 -20.88 12.84 -31.85
N ILE A 610 -21.03 11.94 -30.89
CA ILE A 610 -22.06 10.90 -30.89
C ILE A 610 -22.82 10.98 -29.58
N ILE A 611 -24.15 11.09 -29.63
CA ILE A 611 -25.03 11.04 -28.47
C ILE A 611 -25.76 9.71 -28.48
N VAL A 612 -25.75 9.02 -27.34
CA VAL A 612 -26.41 7.72 -27.16
C VAL A 612 -27.33 7.78 -25.95
N SER A 613 -28.51 7.18 -26.07
CA SER A 613 -29.50 7.12 -24.99
C SER A 613 -29.76 5.68 -24.58
N PHE A 614 -29.96 5.46 -23.28
CA PHE A 614 -30.20 4.14 -22.72
C PHE A 614 -31.44 4.11 -21.83
N ALA A 615 -32.16 2.98 -21.87
CA ALA A 615 -33.13 2.59 -20.85
C ALA A 615 -32.54 1.43 -20.04
N ILE A 616 -32.62 1.51 -18.71
CA ILE A 616 -31.90 0.60 -17.81
C ILE A 616 -32.83 0.13 -16.68
N ARG A 617 -32.72 -1.15 -16.33
CA ARG A 617 -33.36 -1.76 -15.15
C ARG A 617 -32.34 -2.59 -14.38
N CYS A 618 -32.31 -2.43 -13.06
CA CYS A 618 -31.44 -3.18 -12.17
C CYS A 618 -32.28 -4.08 -11.25
N LEU A 619 -31.93 -5.36 -11.18
CA LEU A 619 -32.59 -6.35 -10.34
C LEU A 619 -31.58 -6.92 -9.34
N ALA A 620 -31.87 -6.84 -8.05
CA ALA A 620 -31.09 -7.47 -6.99
C ALA A 620 -31.74 -8.81 -6.65
N ASP A 621 -31.04 -9.93 -6.91
CA ASP A 621 -31.55 -11.29 -6.74
C ASP A 621 -32.95 -11.54 -7.37
N GLY A 622 -33.27 -10.79 -8.44
CA GLY A 622 -34.53 -10.87 -9.18
C GLY A 622 -35.56 -9.78 -8.83
N ASP A 623 -35.37 -9.03 -7.75
CA ASP A 623 -36.25 -7.93 -7.35
C ASP A 623 -35.77 -6.59 -7.95
N GLU A 624 -36.68 -5.84 -8.58
CA GLU A 624 -36.32 -4.55 -9.18
C GLU A 624 -35.95 -3.52 -8.09
N VAL A 625 -34.73 -3.00 -8.16
CA VAL A 625 -34.19 -2.02 -7.20
C VAL A 625 -33.98 -0.63 -7.79
N PHE A 626 -33.74 -0.52 -9.10
CA PHE A 626 -33.50 0.76 -9.76
C PHE A 626 -33.88 0.72 -11.23
N THR A 627 -34.68 1.70 -11.68
CA THR A 627 -35.06 1.87 -13.09
C THR A 627 -34.75 3.29 -13.52
N LEU A 628 -34.12 3.47 -14.68
CA LEU A 628 -33.66 4.77 -15.16
C LEU A 628 -33.59 4.88 -16.68
N SER A 629 -33.55 6.12 -17.17
CA SER A 629 -33.16 6.47 -18.53
C SER A 629 -32.04 7.50 -18.50
N THR A 630 -31.05 7.37 -19.36
CA THR A 630 -29.86 8.24 -19.35
C THR A 630 -29.30 8.50 -20.74
N VAL A 631 -28.60 9.62 -20.88
CA VAL A 631 -27.93 10.05 -22.11
C VAL A 631 -26.42 10.17 -21.86
N PHE A 632 -25.64 9.60 -22.76
CA PHE A 632 -24.19 9.78 -22.81
C PHE A 632 -23.77 10.39 -24.15
N GLY A 633 -22.56 10.96 -24.19
CA GLY A 633 -21.95 11.40 -25.43
C GLY A 633 -20.48 11.03 -25.55
N PHE A 634 -20.05 10.79 -26.78
CA PHE A 634 -18.65 10.77 -27.20
C PHE A 634 -18.28 12.14 -27.73
N PHE A 635 -17.21 12.71 -27.20
CA PHE A 635 -16.76 14.06 -27.52
C PHE A 635 -15.27 14.07 -27.82
N PRO A 636 -14.80 14.88 -28.78
CA PRO A 636 -13.38 15.16 -28.92
C PRO A 636 -12.85 15.86 -27.64
N PRO A 637 -11.58 15.65 -27.24
CA PRO A 637 -11.00 16.34 -26.08
C PRO A 637 -11.17 17.87 -26.12
N SER A 638 -11.08 18.47 -27.31
CA SER A 638 -11.26 19.91 -27.53
C SER A 638 -12.66 20.44 -27.14
N ALA A 639 -13.68 19.58 -27.03
CA ALA A 639 -14.99 19.97 -26.52
C ALA A 639 -14.96 20.38 -25.03
N PHE A 640 -13.88 20.06 -24.30
CA PHE A 640 -13.71 20.34 -22.88
C PHE A 640 -12.70 21.45 -22.57
N ASP A 641 -12.01 22.01 -23.58
CA ASP A 641 -11.06 23.13 -23.41
C ASP A 641 -11.74 24.35 -22.78
N HIS A 642 -13.03 24.53 -23.07
CA HIS A 642 -13.88 25.53 -22.46
C HIS A 642 -15.16 24.85 -21.97
N GLN A 643 -15.29 24.70 -20.65
CA GLN A 643 -16.46 24.10 -20.02
C GLN A 643 -17.50 25.20 -19.71
N PRO A 644 -18.53 25.42 -20.56
CA PRO A 644 -19.48 26.52 -20.34
C PRO A 644 -20.35 26.31 -19.09
N GLY A 645 -20.43 25.09 -18.57
CA GLY A 645 -21.30 24.75 -17.47
C GLY A 645 -22.78 24.66 -17.87
N LEU A 646 -23.61 24.44 -16.87
CA LEU A 646 -25.05 24.65 -16.93
C LEU A 646 -25.34 26.16 -16.90
N PRO A 647 -26.41 26.62 -17.58
CA PRO A 647 -26.85 28.00 -17.45
C PRO A 647 -27.32 28.28 -16.01
N VAL A 648 -26.91 29.40 -15.46
CA VAL A 648 -27.20 29.80 -14.07
C VAL A 648 -27.72 31.22 -14.02
N GLN A 649 -28.70 31.48 -13.14
CA GLN A 649 -29.19 32.83 -12.87
C GLN A 649 -28.16 33.62 -12.06
N GLU A 650 -28.22 34.95 -12.13
CA GLU A 650 -27.30 35.82 -11.36
C GLU A 650 -27.49 35.63 -9.85
N ASP A 651 -28.74 35.45 -9.40
CA ASP A 651 -29.07 35.18 -7.99
C ASP A 651 -28.44 33.87 -7.49
N ASP A 652 -28.53 32.78 -8.26
CA ASP A 652 -27.93 31.48 -7.93
C ASP A 652 -26.40 31.60 -7.77
N ARG A 653 -25.75 32.42 -8.60
CA ARG A 653 -24.30 32.67 -8.53
C ARG A 653 -23.95 33.53 -7.32
N ALA A 654 -24.68 34.63 -7.10
CA ALA A 654 -24.51 35.49 -5.93
C ALA A 654 -24.75 34.73 -4.62
N ALA A 655 -25.63 33.73 -4.65
CA ALA A 655 -25.94 32.87 -3.52
C ALA A 655 -24.68 32.14 -2.99
N LEU A 656 -23.72 31.80 -3.86
CA LEU A 656 -22.47 31.13 -3.49
C LEU A 656 -21.56 31.97 -2.59
N ASP A 657 -21.71 33.29 -2.59
CA ASP A 657 -20.86 34.21 -1.82
C ASP A 657 -21.56 34.75 -0.57
N VAL A 658 -22.81 34.36 -0.33
CA VAL A 658 -23.56 34.80 0.86
C VAL A 658 -22.84 34.30 2.12
N PRO A 659 -22.49 35.19 3.07
CA PRO A 659 -21.81 34.78 4.29
C PRO A 659 -22.77 34.03 5.22
N CYS A 660 -22.22 33.11 6.01
CA CYS A 660 -22.95 32.39 7.05
C CYS A 660 -22.10 32.31 8.31
N ALA A 661 -22.72 32.54 9.48
CA ALA A 661 -22.04 32.41 10.76
C ALA A 661 -21.86 30.95 11.19
N ARG A 662 -22.68 30.03 10.65
CA ARG A 662 -22.63 28.61 10.98
C ARG A 662 -21.78 27.88 9.95
N THR A 663 -20.58 27.49 10.36
CA THR A 663 -19.71 26.58 9.61
C THR A 663 -19.46 25.30 10.40
N VAL A 664 -19.16 24.21 9.69
CA VAL A 664 -18.77 22.92 10.26
C VAL A 664 -17.62 22.35 9.45
N ASP A 665 -16.51 22.00 10.10
CA ASP A 665 -15.43 21.26 9.47
C ASP A 665 -15.66 19.76 9.65
N LEU A 666 -16.04 19.06 8.59
CA LEU A 666 -16.32 17.63 8.62
C LEU A 666 -15.03 16.80 8.58
N THR A 667 -13.90 17.37 8.18
CA THR A 667 -12.59 16.69 8.21
C THR A 667 -12.12 16.38 9.63
N THR A 668 -12.57 17.17 10.62
CA THR A 668 -12.37 16.91 12.05
C THR A 668 -13.26 15.81 12.64
N ARG A 669 -14.16 15.25 11.82
CA ARG A 669 -15.13 14.20 12.18
C ARG A 669 -15.94 14.48 13.46
N PRO A 670 -16.72 15.57 13.53
CA PRO A 670 -17.48 15.89 14.74
C PRO A 670 -18.46 14.77 15.14
N ALA A 671 -18.42 14.35 16.40
CA ALA A 671 -19.17 13.18 16.90
C ALA A 671 -20.67 13.20 16.52
N ARG A 672 -21.30 14.38 16.49
CA ARG A 672 -22.71 14.55 16.09
C ARG A 672 -23.04 13.92 14.72
N PHE A 673 -22.13 13.99 13.76
CA PHE A 673 -22.37 13.54 12.39
C PHE A 673 -21.74 12.18 12.07
N PHE A 674 -20.93 11.62 12.97
CA PHE A 674 -20.12 10.43 12.68
C PHE A 674 -20.16 9.32 13.74
N ALA A 675 -20.62 9.60 14.98
CA ALA A 675 -20.59 8.62 16.07
C ALA A 675 -21.90 7.84 16.26
N GLY A 676 -23.03 8.38 15.77
CA GLY A 676 -24.34 7.75 15.88
C GLY A 676 -24.66 6.78 14.74
N PRO A 677 -25.74 5.98 14.85
CA PRO A 677 -26.16 5.04 13.81
C PRO A 677 -26.57 5.74 12.50
N ALA A 678 -27.12 6.95 12.57
CA ALA A 678 -27.33 7.80 11.40
C ALA A 678 -26.13 8.73 11.22
N ALA A 679 -25.08 8.22 10.56
CA ALA A 679 -23.84 8.92 10.32
C ALA A 679 -23.66 9.35 8.85
N LEU A 680 -22.79 10.33 8.65
CA LEU A 680 -22.18 10.58 7.35
C LEU A 680 -21.13 9.49 7.04
N PRO A 681 -20.84 9.23 5.75
CA PRO A 681 -19.91 8.16 5.36
C PRO A 681 -18.48 8.33 5.90
N GLY A 682 -17.74 7.22 5.92
CA GLY A 682 -16.31 7.12 6.19
C GLY A 682 -15.45 7.83 5.14
N PRO A 683 -14.14 8.00 5.41
CA PRO A 683 -13.25 8.85 4.62
C PRO A 683 -13.21 8.56 3.11
N MET A 684 -13.36 7.30 2.70
CA MET A 684 -13.31 6.93 1.27
C MET A 684 -14.56 7.38 0.50
N LEU A 685 -15.73 7.43 1.18
CA LEU A 685 -17.02 7.84 0.60
C LEU A 685 -17.42 9.27 0.94
N LEU A 686 -16.75 9.96 1.88
CA LEU A 686 -17.11 11.32 2.28
C LEU A 686 -16.72 12.33 1.19
N MET A 687 -17.71 12.86 0.45
CA MET A 687 -17.52 13.74 -0.70
C MET A 687 -17.76 15.22 -0.38
N ILE A 688 -17.78 15.59 0.91
CA ILE A 688 -17.89 16.96 1.42
C ILE A 688 -16.93 17.16 2.59
N ASP A 689 -16.09 18.20 2.55
CA ASP A 689 -15.09 18.45 3.60
C ASP A 689 -15.63 19.39 4.67
N ARG A 690 -16.46 20.35 4.28
CA ARG A 690 -16.94 21.42 5.17
C ARG A 690 -18.30 21.94 4.76
N ILE A 691 -19.07 22.34 5.75
CA ILE A 691 -20.31 23.12 5.59
C ILE A 691 -19.95 24.58 5.77
N THR A 692 -20.06 25.37 4.70
CA THR A 692 -19.75 26.82 4.72
C THR A 692 -20.99 27.70 4.72
N GLY A 693 -22.19 27.10 4.62
CA GLY A 693 -23.46 27.80 4.74
C GLY A 693 -24.59 26.93 5.27
N TYR A 694 -25.35 27.46 6.22
CA TYR A 694 -26.58 26.87 6.74
C TYR A 694 -27.59 27.97 7.07
N TRP A 695 -28.66 28.05 6.29
CA TRP A 695 -29.76 29.01 6.47
C TRP A 695 -31.07 28.24 6.69
N PRO A 696 -31.49 28.03 7.95
CA PRO A 696 -32.68 27.23 8.29
C PRO A 696 -33.96 27.67 7.59
N GLU A 697 -34.15 28.98 7.41
CA GLU A 697 -35.34 29.57 6.77
C GLU A 697 -35.03 30.07 5.35
N GLY A 698 -33.89 29.67 4.79
CA GLY A 698 -33.48 30.02 3.43
C GLY A 698 -34.15 29.17 2.35
N GLY A 699 -33.87 29.51 1.10
CA GLY A 699 -34.46 28.86 -0.08
C GLY A 699 -35.81 29.49 -0.48
N SER A 700 -36.23 29.24 -1.70
CA SER A 700 -37.52 29.70 -2.25
C SER A 700 -38.73 29.15 -1.48
N ALA A 701 -38.62 27.94 -0.92
CA ALA A 701 -39.66 27.35 -0.07
C ALA A 701 -39.57 27.77 1.42
N GLY A 702 -38.50 28.46 1.83
CA GLY A 702 -38.26 28.84 3.23
C GLY A 702 -38.01 27.65 4.19
N LEU A 703 -37.69 26.47 3.67
CA LEU A 703 -37.50 25.24 4.45
C LEU A 703 -36.04 24.96 4.80
N GLY A 704 -35.11 25.64 4.14
CA GLY A 704 -33.68 25.52 4.37
C GLY A 704 -32.85 25.67 3.10
N ARG A 705 -31.66 26.24 3.25
CA ARG A 705 -30.60 26.25 2.23
C ARG A 705 -29.26 25.93 2.87
N LEU A 706 -28.43 25.15 2.18
CA LEU A 706 -27.13 24.70 2.63
C LEU A 706 -26.06 24.91 1.56
N ARG A 707 -24.83 25.16 2.00
CA ARG A 707 -23.64 25.21 1.15
C ARG A 707 -22.53 24.37 1.75
N SER A 708 -21.92 23.49 0.94
CA SER A 708 -20.71 22.75 1.30
C SER A 708 -19.57 22.99 0.32
N GLU A 709 -18.36 22.70 0.78
CA GLU A 709 -17.13 22.77 0.02
C GLU A 709 -16.30 21.49 0.20
N LYS A 710 -15.52 21.16 -0.83
CA LYS A 710 -14.48 20.12 -0.81
C LYS A 710 -13.28 20.55 -1.64
N ASP A 711 -12.09 20.44 -1.08
CA ASP A 711 -10.86 20.65 -1.86
C ASP A 711 -10.64 19.45 -2.78
N VAL A 712 -10.24 19.71 -4.02
CA VAL A 712 -9.90 18.66 -5.00
C VAL A 712 -8.45 18.25 -4.79
N ASP A 713 -8.21 16.96 -4.53
CA ASP A 713 -6.88 16.37 -4.49
C ASP A 713 -6.71 15.41 -5.67
N ALA A 714 -5.73 15.70 -6.54
CA ALA A 714 -5.39 14.88 -7.69
C ALA A 714 -5.02 13.42 -7.32
N GLY A 715 -4.64 13.17 -6.07
CA GLY A 715 -4.34 11.85 -5.52
C GLY A 715 -5.54 11.04 -5.04
N GLU A 716 -6.77 11.57 -5.12
CA GLU A 716 -7.96 10.85 -4.67
C GLU A 716 -8.17 9.55 -5.45
N TRP A 717 -8.57 8.50 -4.72
CA TRP A 717 -8.64 7.13 -5.20
C TRP A 717 -9.51 6.98 -6.46
N PHE A 718 -10.60 7.75 -6.55
CA PHE A 718 -11.55 7.66 -7.65
C PHE A 718 -10.97 8.18 -8.97
N PHE A 719 -9.96 9.07 -8.97
CA PHE A 719 -9.35 9.48 -10.24
C PHE A 719 -8.53 8.34 -10.88
N LYS A 720 -7.96 7.45 -10.06
CA LYS A 720 -7.27 6.24 -10.52
C LYS A 720 -8.25 5.13 -10.90
N ALA A 721 -9.38 5.06 -10.20
CA ALA A 721 -10.36 4.00 -10.39
C ALA A 721 -11.36 4.29 -11.53
N HIS A 722 -11.68 5.55 -11.83
CA HIS A 722 -12.80 5.86 -12.72
C HIS A 722 -12.50 5.66 -14.21
N PHE A 723 -11.52 6.34 -14.81
CA PHE A 723 -11.11 6.05 -16.20
C PHE A 723 -9.59 6.17 -16.34
N PHE A 724 -8.94 5.02 -16.56
CA PHE A 724 -7.53 4.95 -16.90
C PHE A 724 -7.23 5.81 -18.14
N GLN A 725 -6.20 6.67 -18.06
CA GLN A 725 -5.81 7.64 -19.09
C GLN A 725 -6.76 8.84 -19.31
N ASP A 726 -7.82 8.97 -18.51
CA ASP A 726 -8.81 10.05 -18.55
C ASP A 726 -9.32 10.40 -17.13
N PRO A 727 -8.45 10.92 -16.24
CA PRO A 727 -8.80 11.10 -14.83
C PRO A 727 -9.89 12.16 -14.66
N VAL A 728 -11.07 11.70 -14.22
CA VAL A 728 -12.24 12.55 -13.97
C VAL A 728 -13.04 11.98 -12.80
N GLN A 729 -13.63 12.84 -11.96
CA GLN A 729 -14.52 12.38 -10.90
C GLN A 729 -15.78 11.74 -11.50
N PRO A 730 -16.22 10.56 -11.02
CA PRO A 730 -17.54 10.04 -11.35
C PRO A 730 -18.67 11.03 -11.02
N GLY A 731 -19.58 11.24 -11.97
CA GLY A 731 -20.76 12.09 -11.74
C GLY A 731 -21.65 11.55 -10.61
N SER A 732 -21.70 10.22 -10.45
CA SER A 732 -22.35 9.51 -9.35
C SER A 732 -21.88 9.98 -7.97
N LEU A 733 -20.58 10.19 -7.78
CA LEU A 733 -20.02 10.73 -6.52
C LEU A 733 -20.43 12.20 -6.28
N GLY A 734 -20.61 12.98 -7.35
CA GLY A 734 -21.14 14.34 -7.24
C GLY A 734 -22.59 14.38 -6.76
N ILE A 735 -23.41 13.42 -7.19
CA ILE A 735 -24.79 13.26 -6.69
C ILE A 735 -24.80 12.76 -5.25
N GLU A 736 -23.93 11.81 -4.91
CA GLU A 736 -23.78 11.32 -3.54
C GLU A 736 -23.35 12.44 -2.58
N ALA A 737 -22.47 13.35 -3.01
CA ALA A 737 -22.10 14.53 -2.22
C ALA A 737 -23.33 15.42 -1.88
N MET A 738 -24.29 15.55 -2.81
CA MET A 738 -25.55 16.25 -2.57
C MET A 738 -26.45 15.47 -1.59
N CYS A 739 -26.52 14.14 -1.71
CA CYS A 739 -27.22 13.29 -0.75
C CYS A 739 -26.62 13.41 0.66
N GLN A 740 -25.30 13.47 0.78
CA GLN A 740 -24.60 13.66 2.06
C GLN A 740 -24.91 15.02 2.69
N LEU A 741 -24.98 16.08 1.89
CA LEU A 741 -25.39 17.40 2.38
C LEU A 741 -26.85 17.39 2.87
N LEU A 742 -27.73 16.62 2.23
CA LEU A 742 -29.11 16.42 2.70
C LEU A 742 -29.17 15.56 3.97
N ARG A 743 -28.33 14.52 4.13
CA ARG A 743 -28.18 13.76 5.38
C ARG A 743 -27.71 14.66 6.52
N PHE A 744 -26.72 15.53 6.26
CA PHE A 744 -26.28 16.53 7.22
C PHE A 744 -27.46 17.42 7.68
N PHE A 745 -28.29 17.89 6.76
CA PHE A 745 -29.48 18.68 7.10
C PHE A 745 -30.43 17.93 8.04
N LEU A 746 -30.72 16.65 7.77
CA LEU A 746 -31.60 15.82 8.60
C LEU A 746 -31.07 15.65 10.03
N ILE A 747 -29.75 15.42 10.19
CA ILE A 747 -29.10 15.32 11.51
C ILE A 747 -29.11 16.67 12.23
N GLU A 748 -28.77 17.76 11.53
CA GLU A 748 -28.70 19.10 12.13
C GLU A 748 -30.08 19.57 12.61
N ARG A 749 -31.15 19.18 11.89
CA ARG A 749 -32.56 19.46 12.26
C ARG A 749 -33.15 18.51 13.31
N GLY A 750 -32.45 17.44 13.69
CA GLY A 750 -32.95 16.45 14.66
C GLY A 750 -34.01 15.49 14.10
N PHE A 751 -34.03 15.25 12.79
CA PHE A 751 -35.01 14.34 12.17
C PHE A 751 -34.73 12.86 12.51
N THR A 752 -33.53 12.59 13.04
CA THR A 752 -33.09 11.30 13.56
C THR A 752 -33.52 11.07 15.02
N ASP A 753 -33.93 12.11 15.73
CA ASP A 753 -34.18 12.04 17.16
C ASP A 753 -35.45 11.22 17.46
N GLY A 754 -35.34 10.28 18.40
CA GLY A 754 -36.46 9.42 18.80
C GLY A 754 -36.85 8.35 17.78
N VAL A 755 -36.10 8.19 16.68
CA VAL A 755 -36.21 7.03 15.79
C VAL A 755 -35.35 5.90 16.38
N PRO A 756 -35.87 4.68 16.60
CA PRO A 756 -35.06 3.56 17.06
C PRO A 756 -34.00 3.17 16.02
N ARG A 757 -32.72 3.30 16.35
CA ARG A 757 -31.57 3.04 15.45
C ARG A 757 -31.77 3.69 14.08
N PRO A 758 -31.77 5.04 14.03
CA PRO A 758 -31.99 5.74 12.79
C PRO A 758 -30.90 5.34 11.78
N ARG A 759 -31.33 5.04 10.56
CA ARG A 759 -30.48 4.90 9.39
C ARG A 759 -31.03 5.71 8.24
N PHE A 760 -30.23 5.96 7.21
CA PHE A 760 -30.70 6.61 5.99
C PHE A 760 -31.08 5.56 4.94
N GLU A 761 -32.18 5.79 4.21
CA GLU A 761 -32.32 5.18 2.88
C GLU A 761 -31.25 5.80 1.95
N PRO A 762 -30.57 5.03 1.08
CA PRO A 762 -29.57 5.58 0.16
C PRO A 762 -30.13 6.72 -0.70
N LEU A 763 -31.34 6.52 -1.20
CA LEU A 763 -32.20 7.50 -1.85
C LEU A 763 -33.66 7.14 -1.51
N MET A 764 -34.52 8.15 -1.34
CA MET A 764 -35.93 7.94 -1.01
C MET A 764 -36.65 7.09 -2.07
N ARG A 765 -37.19 5.96 -1.63
CA ARG A 765 -37.84 4.99 -2.54
C ARG A 765 -39.11 5.54 -3.20
N GLY A 766 -39.32 5.18 -4.46
CA GLY A 766 -40.51 5.53 -5.24
C GLY A 766 -40.58 7.00 -5.68
N ARG A 767 -39.51 7.77 -5.51
CA ARG A 767 -39.39 9.14 -6.01
C ARG A 767 -38.40 9.18 -7.17
N GLU A 768 -38.77 9.92 -8.21
CA GLU A 768 -37.90 10.16 -9.35
C GLU A 768 -36.89 11.26 -9.01
N VAL A 769 -35.61 10.96 -9.25
CA VAL A 769 -34.53 11.95 -9.25
C VAL A 769 -34.12 12.24 -10.69
N VAL A 770 -33.83 13.51 -11.00
CA VAL A 770 -33.35 13.94 -12.32
C VAL A 770 -32.00 14.63 -12.15
N TRP A 771 -31.00 14.26 -12.95
CA TRP A 771 -29.68 14.90 -12.96
C TRP A 771 -29.28 15.37 -14.36
N LYS A 772 -28.50 16.44 -14.39
CA LYS A 772 -27.88 17.00 -15.59
C LYS A 772 -26.42 17.33 -15.33
N TYR A 773 -25.56 17.05 -16.30
CA TYR A 773 -24.14 17.33 -16.29
C TYR A 773 -23.74 18.13 -17.54
N ARG A 774 -23.11 19.29 -17.37
CA ARG A 774 -22.53 20.09 -18.47
C ARG A 774 -21.11 20.52 -18.13
N GLY A 775 -20.27 19.53 -17.85
CA GLY A 775 -18.86 19.69 -17.52
C GLY A 775 -18.39 18.56 -16.61
N GLN A 776 -17.17 18.69 -16.08
CA GLN A 776 -16.45 17.64 -15.37
C GLN A 776 -15.55 18.21 -14.28
N ILE A 777 -15.39 17.44 -13.19
CA ILE A 777 -14.37 17.66 -12.17
C ILE A 777 -13.15 16.83 -12.55
N THR A 778 -12.02 17.50 -12.73
CA THR A 778 -10.72 16.93 -13.11
C THR A 778 -9.70 17.21 -12.01
N PRO A 779 -8.53 16.55 -12.02
CA PRO A 779 -7.44 16.87 -11.10
C PRO A 779 -6.93 18.33 -11.17
N ALA A 780 -7.29 19.09 -12.21
CA ALA A 780 -6.92 20.49 -12.36
C ALA A 780 -7.88 21.47 -11.65
N ASN A 781 -9.07 21.01 -11.26
CA ASN A 781 -9.98 21.81 -10.44
C ASN A 781 -9.39 21.98 -9.03
N ARG A 782 -9.78 23.05 -8.34
CA ARG A 782 -9.28 23.33 -6.98
C ARG A 782 -10.34 23.08 -5.93
N LEU A 783 -11.58 23.46 -6.22
CA LEU A 783 -12.66 23.48 -5.25
C LEU A 783 -13.95 22.95 -5.85
N ILE A 784 -14.63 22.07 -5.11
CA ILE A 784 -16.01 21.68 -5.36
C ILE A 784 -16.90 22.45 -4.39
N ARG A 785 -17.95 23.10 -4.88
CA ARG A 785 -18.99 23.75 -4.08
C ARG A 785 -20.35 23.15 -4.39
N ILE A 786 -21.14 22.84 -3.36
CA ILE A 786 -22.52 22.39 -3.51
C ILE A 786 -23.43 23.42 -2.88
N ASP A 787 -24.43 23.87 -3.64
CA ASP A 787 -25.54 24.67 -3.17
C ASP A 787 -26.81 23.83 -3.21
N LEU A 788 -27.47 23.67 -2.06
CA LEU A 788 -28.61 22.78 -1.89
C LEU A 788 -29.76 23.54 -1.23
N GLU A 789 -30.95 23.42 -1.81
CA GLU A 789 -32.19 24.01 -1.32
C GLU A 789 -33.19 22.93 -0.96
N ILE A 790 -33.78 23.03 0.23
CA ILE A 790 -34.83 22.12 0.70
C ILE A 790 -36.16 22.54 0.08
N THR A 791 -36.78 21.62 -0.66
CA THR A 791 -38.05 21.86 -1.37
C THR A 791 -39.24 21.27 -0.62
N GLU A 792 -39.03 20.21 0.16
CA GLU A 792 -40.07 19.57 0.97
C GLU A 792 -39.47 18.92 2.22
N THR A 793 -40.21 18.93 3.33
CA THR A 793 -39.93 18.11 4.52
C THR A 793 -41.22 17.49 5.02
N GLY A 794 -41.19 16.24 5.47
CA GLY A 794 -42.39 15.58 5.96
C GLY A 794 -42.13 14.33 6.77
N ARG A 795 -43.23 13.67 7.15
CA ARG A 795 -43.25 12.36 7.78
C ARG A 795 -44.36 11.53 7.17
N ASP A 796 -44.05 10.32 6.75
CA ASP A 796 -45.03 9.32 6.32
C ASP A 796 -44.94 8.05 7.18
N GLU A 797 -45.63 6.99 6.75
CA GLU A 797 -45.69 5.71 7.47
C GLU A 797 -44.32 5.04 7.66
N ARG A 798 -43.33 5.33 6.81
CA ARG A 798 -41.98 4.71 6.92
C ARG A 798 -40.98 5.58 7.66
N GLY A 799 -41.17 6.90 7.71
CA GLY A 799 -40.25 7.78 8.44
C GLY A 799 -40.33 9.26 8.08
N THR A 800 -39.43 10.04 8.69
CA THR A 800 -39.22 11.45 8.36
C THR A 800 -38.34 11.57 7.12
N TYR A 801 -38.60 12.57 6.28
CA TYR A 801 -37.87 12.76 5.03
C TYR A 801 -37.68 14.24 4.69
N ALA A 802 -36.72 14.50 3.80
CA ALA A 802 -36.55 15.78 3.13
C ALA A 802 -36.30 15.57 1.63
N LEU A 803 -36.78 16.50 0.81
CA LEU A 803 -36.49 16.62 -0.61
C LEU A 803 -35.71 17.91 -0.86
N ALA A 804 -34.81 17.87 -1.85
CA ALA A 804 -33.99 19.00 -2.21
C ALA A 804 -33.67 19.05 -3.72
N ASP A 805 -33.40 20.26 -4.18
CA ASP A 805 -32.74 20.54 -5.44
C ASP A 805 -31.32 21.06 -5.15
N ALA A 806 -30.34 20.62 -5.94
CA ALA A 806 -28.94 20.94 -5.68
C ALA A 806 -28.15 21.22 -6.96
N ARG A 807 -27.17 22.11 -6.85
CA ARG A 807 -26.20 22.44 -7.91
C ARG A 807 -24.79 22.19 -7.40
N LEU A 808 -23.94 21.58 -8.23
CA LEU A 808 -22.52 21.39 -7.94
C LEU A 808 -21.68 22.22 -8.90
N TRP A 809 -20.72 22.92 -8.33
CA TRP A 809 -19.81 23.81 -9.01
C TRP A 809 -18.38 23.29 -8.89
N GLY A 810 -17.67 23.22 -10.01
CA GLY A 810 -16.21 23.05 -10.04
C GLY A 810 -15.59 24.43 -10.24
N ASP A 811 -14.83 24.88 -9.25
CA ASP A 811 -14.39 26.26 -9.13
C ASP A 811 -15.61 27.21 -9.32
N ASP A 812 -15.63 28.05 -10.35
CA ASP A 812 -16.70 29.04 -10.63
C ASP A 812 -17.70 28.61 -11.71
N VAL A 813 -17.65 27.35 -12.15
CA VAL A 813 -18.51 26.81 -13.22
C VAL A 813 -19.51 25.83 -12.63
N CYS A 814 -20.81 26.04 -12.87
CA CYS A 814 -21.87 25.12 -12.44
C CYS A 814 -21.86 23.91 -13.37
N LEU A 815 -21.48 22.74 -12.87
CA LEU A 815 -21.31 21.56 -13.69
C LEU A 815 -22.55 20.67 -13.61
N TYR A 816 -23.08 20.46 -12.41
CA TYR A 816 -24.17 19.51 -12.16
C TYR A 816 -25.41 20.18 -11.58
N HIS A 817 -26.57 19.61 -11.88
CA HIS A 817 -27.84 19.99 -11.26
C HIS A 817 -28.69 18.75 -11.08
N ALA A 818 -29.07 18.49 -9.83
CA ALA A 818 -29.96 17.41 -9.45
C ALA A 818 -31.26 17.98 -8.89
N ARG A 819 -32.38 17.37 -9.27
CA ARG A 819 -33.72 17.75 -8.79
C ARG A 819 -34.45 16.56 -8.22
N GLY A 820 -35.23 16.81 -7.17
CA GLY A 820 -35.99 15.76 -6.49
C GLY A 820 -35.10 14.78 -5.72
N LEU A 821 -33.93 15.22 -5.23
CA LEU A 821 -33.10 14.41 -4.35
C LEU A 821 -33.83 14.22 -3.03
N GLY A 822 -34.10 12.97 -2.65
CA GLY A 822 -34.81 12.65 -1.42
C GLY A 822 -34.00 11.75 -0.52
N VAL A 823 -33.95 12.07 0.77
CA VAL A 823 -33.38 11.21 1.81
C VAL A 823 -34.42 11.02 2.92
N ARG A 824 -34.55 9.79 3.40
CA ARG A 824 -35.49 9.39 4.45
C ARG A 824 -34.73 8.75 5.61
N VAL A 825 -35.14 9.09 6.83
CA VAL A 825 -34.70 8.41 8.05
C VAL A 825 -35.69 7.28 8.36
N VAL A 826 -35.18 6.07 8.54
CA VAL A 826 -35.97 4.88 8.89
C VAL A 826 -35.35 4.17 10.10
N SER A 827 -36.12 3.32 10.76
CA SER A 827 -35.60 2.44 11.83
C SER A 827 -34.78 1.28 11.23
N GLY A 828 -33.65 0.92 11.84
CA GLY A 828 -32.84 -0.24 11.42
C GLY A 828 -33.42 -1.61 11.86
N ASP A 829 -33.03 -2.68 11.16
CA ASP A 829 -33.60 -4.04 11.25
C ASP A 829 -32.90 -5.03 12.23
N GLY A 830 -32.01 -4.56 13.12
CA GLY A 830 -31.34 -5.45 14.08
C GLY A 830 -32.23 -5.92 15.25
N PRO A 831 -31.74 -6.76 16.17
CA PRO A 831 -32.36 -6.93 17.49
C PRO A 831 -32.20 -5.66 18.33
N ASP A 832 -33.27 -5.16 18.97
CA ASP A 832 -33.17 -4.00 19.87
C ASP A 832 -32.08 -4.22 20.92
N GLY A 833 -31.27 -3.19 21.19
CA GLY A 833 -30.21 -3.25 22.18
C GLY A 833 -28.87 -3.87 21.72
N VAL A 834 -28.71 -4.21 20.44
CA VAL A 834 -27.43 -4.71 19.91
C VAL A 834 -26.71 -3.66 19.07
N THR A 835 -25.42 -3.42 19.33
CA THR A 835 -24.56 -2.51 18.57
C THR A 835 -23.21 -3.18 18.30
N GLU A 836 -22.74 -3.14 17.05
CA GLU A 836 -21.40 -3.62 16.69
C GLU A 836 -20.47 -2.44 16.38
N MET A 837 -19.17 -2.62 16.65
CA MET A 837 -18.13 -1.65 16.33
C MET A 837 -16.81 -2.39 16.06
N THR A 838 -15.90 -1.77 15.31
CA THR A 838 -14.53 -2.26 15.16
C THR A 838 -13.58 -1.26 15.80
N LEU A 839 -12.64 -1.75 16.61
CA LEU A 839 -11.48 -0.97 17.05
C LEU A 839 -10.26 -1.39 16.25
N ASP A 840 -9.70 -0.44 15.51
CA ASP A 840 -8.51 -0.69 14.69
C ASP A 840 -7.35 0.15 15.20
N PRO A 841 -6.30 -0.45 15.80
CA PRO A 841 -5.11 0.26 16.25
C PRO A 841 -4.43 1.14 15.18
N ALA A 842 -4.61 0.83 13.88
CA ALA A 842 -4.08 1.65 12.79
C ALA A 842 -4.81 3.00 12.67
N VAL A 843 -6.09 3.05 13.04
CA VAL A 843 -6.98 4.22 13.01
C VAL A 843 -7.07 4.85 14.41
N ASP A 844 -7.41 4.04 15.41
CA ASP A 844 -7.52 4.36 16.83
C ASP A 844 -6.16 4.38 17.51
N ARG A 845 -5.23 5.20 17.01
CA ARG A 845 -3.82 5.20 17.46
C ARG A 845 -3.62 5.41 18.96
N TRP A 846 -4.57 6.06 19.64
CA TRP A 846 -4.59 6.21 21.09
C TRP A 846 -4.56 4.86 21.84
N THR A 847 -5.07 3.79 21.22
CA THR A 847 -5.09 2.45 21.82
C THR A 847 -3.71 1.83 21.97
N ASP A 848 -2.74 2.23 21.14
CA ASP A 848 -1.37 1.73 21.20
C ASP A 848 -0.62 2.21 22.47
N ASP A 849 -1.09 3.30 23.07
CA ASP A 849 -0.53 3.92 24.27
C ASP A 849 -0.99 3.26 25.58
N HIS A 850 -1.79 2.19 25.52
CA HIS A 850 -2.15 1.40 26.71
C HIS A 850 -1.62 -0.04 26.56
N ARG A 851 -0.41 -0.28 27.08
CA ARG A 851 0.31 -1.57 27.02
C ARG A 851 0.59 -2.12 28.43
N PRO A 852 -0.34 -2.86 29.04
CA PRO A 852 -0.22 -3.34 30.43
C PRO A 852 1.07 -4.14 30.70
N THR A 853 1.54 -4.90 29.71
CA THR A 853 2.78 -5.69 29.77
C THR A 853 3.97 -5.02 29.07
N TRP A 854 3.88 -3.73 28.77
CA TRP A 854 4.83 -2.94 27.95
C TRP A 854 5.01 -3.41 26.49
N THR A 855 4.31 -4.47 26.07
CA THR A 855 4.51 -5.13 24.77
C THR A 855 3.24 -5.07 23.93
N VAL A 856 2.20 -5.80 24.32
CA VAL A 856 0.94 -5.91 23.58
C VAL A 856 -0.02 -4.80 24.03
N PRO A 857 -0.55 -3.98 23.11
CA PRO A 857 -1.61 -3.02 23.44
C PRO A 857 -2.91 -3.75 23.79
N ALA A 858 -3.66 -3.21 24.73
CA ALA A 858 -4.93 -3.79 25.18
C ALA A 858 -5.92 -2.70 25.57
N LEU A 859 -7.22 -2.94 25.39
CA LEU A 859 -8.24 -1.98 25.76
C LEU A 859 -8.28 -1.78 27.29
N PRO A 860 -8.18 -0.54 27.81
CA PRO A 860 -8.27 -0.28 29.25
C PRO A 860 -9.63 -0.64 29.84
N MET A 861 -9.67 -1.03 31.12
CA MET A 861 -10.92 -1.34 31.84
C MET A 861 -11.91 -0.18 31.79
N MET A 862 -11.43 1.07 31.93
CA MET A 862 -12.32 2.22 31.90
C MET A 862 -12.85 2.55 30.51
N SER A 863 -12.15 2.13 29.45
CA SER A 863 -12.67 2.15 28.07
C SER A 863 -13.72 1.06 27.81
N VAL A 864 -13.66 -0.08 28.52
CA VAL A 864 -14.72 -1.09 28.53
C VAL A 864 -15.96 -0.54 29.25
N VAL A 865 -15.78 0.03 30.43
CA VAL A 865 -16.87 0.66 31.22
C VAL A 865 -17.57 1.76 30.43
N ASP A 866 -16.80 2.61 29.74
CA ASP A 866 -17.34 3.68 28.90
C ASP A 866 -18.22 3.15 27.76
N ARG A 867 -17.85 2.02 27.14
CA ARG A 867 -18.66 1.37 26.09
C ARG A 867 -19.96 0.80 26.60
N LEU A 868 -19.94 0.16 27.77
CA LEU A 868 -21.17 -0.33 28.40
C LEU A 868 -22.11 0.84 28.73
N ALA A 869 -21.53 1.93 29.26
CA ALA A 869 -22.25 3.18 29.56
C ALA A 869 -22.83 3.83 28.30
N GLN A 870 -22.04 3.92 27.22
CA GLN A 870 -22.46 4.46 25.94
C GLN A 870 -23.63 3.65 25.36
N ALA A 871 -23.52 2.31 25.32
CA ALA A 871 -24.58 1.46 24.80
C ALA A 871 -25.91 1.62 25.57
N ALA A 872 -25.85 1.71 26.90
CA ALA A 872 -27.02 1.99 27.73
C ALA A 872 -27.63 3.40 27.49
N SER A 873 -26.76 4.40 27.35
CA SER A 873 -27.17 5.78 27.03
C SER A 873 -27.83 5.84 25.66
N ASP A 874 -27.26 5.21 24.64
CA ASP A 874 -27.79 5.18 23.27
C ASP A 874 -29.11 4.41 23.20
N HIS A 875 -29.23 3.32 23.96
CA HIS A 875 -30.46 2.53 24.02
C HIS A 875 -31.63 3.30 24.65
N THR A 876 -31.37 4.22 25.59
CA THR A 876 -32.42 4.89 26.37
C THR A 876 -32.57 6.39 26.12
N GLY A 877 -31.57 7.02 25.50
CA GLY A 877 -31.47 8.48 25.38
C GLY A 877 -31.24 9.22 26.71
N ARG A 878 -30.86 8.52 27.79
CA ARG A 878 -30.71 9.08 29.15
C ARG A 878 -29.26 9.04 29.62
N GLN A 879 -28.85 10.04 30.40
CA GLN A 879 -27.50 10.10 30.97
C GLN A 879 -27.23 8.96 31.96
N VAL A 880 -25.98 8.48 31.98
CA VAL A 880 -25.53 7.46 32.93
C VAL A 880 -25.25 8.10 34.29
N VAL A 881 -25.72 7.44 35.36
CA VAL A 881 -25.56 7.88 36.76
C VAL A 881 -24.72 6.91 37.58
N ALA A 882 -24.70 5.63 37.21
CA ALA A 882 -23.85 4.64 37.84
C ALA A 882 -23.54 3.47 36.91
N VAL A 883 -22.41 2.82 37.15
CA VAL A 883 -22.04 1.54 36.55
C VAL A 883 -21.62 0.59 37.67
N ARG A 884 -22.23 -0.60 37.74
CA ARG A 884 -22.06 -1.55 38.85
C ARG A 884 -21.71 -2.93 38.35
N ASP A 885 -20.92 -3.63 39.16
CA ASP A 885 -20.55 -5.03 38.97
C ASP A 885 -20.02 -5.36 37.56
N VAL A 886 -19.23 -4.45 36.97
CA VAL A 886 -18.58 -4.73 35.70
C VAL A 886 -17.42 -5.67 35.94
N GLN A 887 -17.53 -6.89 35.42
CA GLN A 887 -16.49 -7.91 35.51
C GLN A 887 -15.82 -8.07 34.14
N LEU A 888 -14.49 -7.90 34.10
CA LEU A 888 -13.68 -8.28 32.94
C LEU A 888 -13.43 -9.78 33.02
N ARG A 889 -13.90 -10.54 32.02
CA ARG A 889 -13.66 -11.99 31.92
C ARG A 889 -12.32 -12.32 31.28
N ARG A 890 -11.86 -11.42 30.40
CA ARG A 890 -10.56 -11.49 29.72
C ARG A 890 -10.20 -10.13 29.16
N TRP A 891 -8.90 -9.92 29.02
CA TRP A 891 -8.35 -8.76 28.34
C TRP A 891 -8.69 -8.77 26.86
N ILE A 892 -8.84 -7.58 26.28
CA ILE A 892 -9.11 -7.36 24.86
C ILE A 892 -7.79 -6.88 24.22
N PRO A 893 -6.96 -7.78 23.68
CA PRO A 893 -5.71 -7.42 23.03
C PRO A 893 -5.99 -6.71 21.71
N LEU A 894 -5.19 -5.68 21.41
CA LEU A 894 -5.35 -4.81 20.25
C LEU A 894 -4.12 -4.94 19.33
N ALA A 895 -3.70 -6.17 19.05
CA ALA A 895 -2.60 -6.45 18.12
C ALA A 895 -2.97 -6.23 16.63
N GLY A 896 -4.25 -5.98 16.35
CA GLY A 896 -4.84 -5.69 15.06
C GLY A 896 -6.31 -5.30 15.24
N PRO A 897 -7.09 -5.16 14.15
CA PRO A 897 -8.52 -4.81 14.24
C PRO A 897 -9.31 -5.82 15.06
N VAL A 898 -10.12 -5.32 16.00
CA VAL A 898 -10.99 -6.15 16.86
C VAL A 898 -12.43 -5.71 16.68
N ARG A 899 -13.28 -6.64 16.25
CA ARG A 899 -14.73 -6.46 16.22
C ARG A 899 -15.31 -6.68 17.62
N LEU A 900 -16.12 -5.74 18.08
CA LEU A 900 -16.80 -5.73 19.36
C LEU A 900 -18.30 -5.62 19.14
N ARG A 901 -19.08 -6.18 20.06
CA ARG A 901 -20.54 -6.08 20.09
C ARG A 901 -20.99 -5.76 21.50
N THR A 902 -21.87 -4.78 21.68
CA THR A 902 -22.60 -4.57 22.92
C THR A 902 -24.02 -5.09 22.82
N GLU A 903 -24.50 -5.72 23.88
CA GLU A 903 -25.88 -6.21 24.00
C GLU A 903 -26.49 -5.61 25.28
N VAL A 904 -27.64 -4.96 25.14
CA VAL A 904 -28.38 -4.29 26.22
C VAL A 904 -29.69 -5.01 26.49
N ALA A 905 -29.94 -5.36 27.75
CA ALA A 905 -31.18 -5.97 28.21
C ALA A 905 -31.74 -5.24 29.45
N ALA A 906 -33.05 -5.25 29.62
CA ALA A 906 -33.69 -4.72 30.81
C ALA A 906 -33.42 -5.63 32.03
N ALA A 907 -33.12 -5.05 33.19
CA ALA A 907 -32.94 -5.74 34.46
C ALA A 907 -33.90 -5.19 35.53
N GLU A 908 -34.02 -5.88 36.68
CA GLU A 908 -34.86 -5.41 37.81
C GLU A 908 -34.44 -4.01 38.30
N VAL A 909 -33.14 -3.70 38.22
CA VAL A 909 -32.59 -2.39 38.55
C VAL A 909 -31.60 -1.98 37.44
N GLY A 910 -32.02 -1.06 36.56
CA GLY A 910 -31.18 -0.55 35.47
C GLY A 910 -31.17 -1.43 34.22
N LEU A 911 -30.04 -1.42 33.51
CA LEU A 911 -29.81 -2.16 32.27
C LEU A 911 -28.66 -3.13 32.47
N GLU A 912 -28.86 -4.39 32.10
CA GLU A 912 -27.75 -5.34 31.96
C GLU A 912 -27.10 -5.09 30.60
N VAL A 913 -25.79 -4.83 30.60
CA VAL A 913 -25.03 -4.57 29.37
C VAL A 913 -23.86 -5.53 29.30
N ARG A 914 -23.72 -6.21 28.16
CA ARG A 914 -22.63 -7.13 27.86
C ARG A 914 -21.79 -6.58 26.72
N LEU A 915 -20.48 -6.76 26.82
CA LEU A 915 -19.53 -6.53 25.74
C LEU A 915 -19.00 -7.89 25.28
N LEU A 916 -19.07 -8.14 23.98
CA LEU A 916 -18.57 -9.33 23.31
C LEU A 916 -17.48 -8.94 22.32
N MET A 917 -16.54 -9.86 22.12
CA MET A 917 -15.45 -9.72 21.17
C MET A 917 -15.55 -10.83 20.13
N TRP A 918 -15.37 -10.48 18.86
CA TRP A 918 -15.30 -11.45 17.78
C TRP A 918 -14.05 -12.31 17.92
N ARG A 919 -14.25 -13.63 17.90
CA ARG A 919 -13.18 -14.60 17.84
C ARG A 919 -13.19 -15.25 16.47
N GLU A 920 -12.15 -14.97 15.70
CA GLU A 920 -11.87 -15.69 14.45
C GLU A 920 -11.34 -17.09 14.77
N ALA A 921 -11.87 -18.10 14.09
CA ALA A 921 -11.39 -19.48 14.17
C ALA A 921 -10.81 -19.91 12.82
N ALA A 922 -9.94 -20.94 12.82
CA ALA A 922 -9.37 -21.50 11.60
C ALA A 922 -10.44 -22.07 10.63
N THR A 923 -11.66 -22.29 11.12
CA THR A 923 -12.83 -22.67 10.33
C THR A 923 -13.91 -21.63 10.58
N SER A 924 -14.41 -20.99 9.52
CA SER A 924 -15.39 -19.90 9.61
C SER A 924 -16.64 -20.26 10.43
N ALA A 925 -17.09 -21.51 10.38
CA ALA A 925 -18.23 -22.00 11.16
C ALA A 925 -18.04 -21.95 12.70
N LEU A 926 -16.80 -21.81 13.19
CA LEU A 926 -16.48 -21.71 14.61
C LEU A 926 -16.20 -20.27 15.06
N SER A 927 -16.14 -19.31 14.12
CA SER A 927 -15.98 -17.89 14.43
C SER A 927 -17.26 -17.35 15.05
N ARG A 928 -17.14 -16.63 16.18
CA ARG A 928 -18.30 -16.14 16.95
C ARG A 928 -17.95 -15.01 17.90
N PHE A 929 -18.96 -14.23 18.28
CA PHE A 929 -18.85 -13.32 19.42
C PHE A 929 -18.84 -14.09 20.73
N GLU A 930 -17.88 -13.76 21.58
CA GLU A 930 -17.76 -14.33 22.93
C GLU A 930 -17.73 -13.17 23.94
N GLU A 931 -18.40 -13.32 25.08
CA GLU A 931 -18.43 -12.29 26.12
C GLU A 931 -17.02 -12.00 26.68
N VAL A 932 -16.68 -10.72 26.82
CA VAL A 932 -15.42 -10.23 27.40
C VAL A 932 -15.65 -9.44 28.68
N ALA A 933 -16.80 -8.76 28.79
CA ALA A 933 -17.20 -8.07 30.00
C ALA A 933 -18.73 -7.96 30.09
N GLY A 934 -19.24 -7.76 31.29
CA GLY A 934 -20.64 -7.44 31.52
C GLY A 934 -20.85 -6.77 32.86
N GLY A 935 -21.91 -5.99 32.99
CA GLY A 935 -22.30 -5.33 34.24
C GLY A 935 -23.65 -4.62 34.13
N THR A 936 -24.02 -3.89 35.18
CA THR A 936 -25.28 -3.15 35.25
C THR A 936 -25.04 -1.66 35.11
N VAL A 937 -25.76 -1.01 34.20
CA VAL A 937 -25.71 0.45 33.98
C VAL A 937 -27.02 1.08 34.45
N LEU A 938 -26.90 2.12 35.28
CA LEU A 938 -28.04 2.94 35.72
C LEU A 938 -28.05 4.24 34.94
N VAL A 939 -29.20 4.57 34.37
CA VAL A 939 -29.44 5.83 33.63
C VAL A 939 -30.54 6.64 34.28
N GLY A 940 -30.39 7.97 34.34
CA GLY A 940 -31.40 8.86 34.91
C GLY A 940 -30.86 10.14 35.52
N ASP A 941 -31.47 10.59 36.62
CA ASP A 941 -31.06 11.79 37.34
C ASP A 941 -29.99 11.45 38.37
N ARG A 942 -28.96 12.31 38.46
CA ARG A 942 -27.87 12.10 39.41
C ARG A 942 -28.37 12.22 40.85
N PRO A 943 -27.83 11.44 41.79
CA PRO A 943 -28.23 11.52 43.19
C PRO A 943 -27.81 12.87 43.83
N ASP A 944 -28.68 13.43 44.68
CA ASP A 944 -28.43 14.70 45.38
C ASP A 944 -27.34 14.59 46.48
N GLY A 945 -27.21 13.41 47.09
CA GLY A 945 -26.24 13.14 48.15
C GLY A 945 -24.86 12.78 47.60
N ARG A 946 -23.81 13.39 48.15
CA ARG A 946 -22.40 13.12 47.79
C ARG A 946 -21.62 12.58 48.98
N PRO A 947 -20.67 11.65 48.78
CA PRO A 947 -19.80 11.20 49.87
C PRO A 947 -18.87 12.34 50.32
N GLU A 948 -18.40 12.25 51.56
CA GLU A 948 -17.32 13.11 52.04
C GLU A 948 -16.02 12.78 51.31
N ARG A 949 -15.26 13.82 50.98
CA ARG A 949 -13.94 13.67 50.38
C ARG A 949 -13.01 12.94 51.37
N PHE A 950 -12.17 12.03 50.87
CA PHE A 950 -11.15 11.39 51.68
C PHE A 950 -10.22 12.40 52.38
N ALA A 951 -9.90 12.12 53.65
CA ALA A 951 -8.95 12.92 54.40
C ALA A 951 -7.56 12.89 53.75
N PRO A 952 -6.79 14.00 53.78
CA PRO A 952 -5.42 14.03 53.25
C PRO A 952 -4.51 12.97 53.91
N LEU A 953 -3.57 12.43 53.14
CA LEU A 953 -2.57 11.48 53.61
C LEU A 953 -1.36 12.23 54.19
N PRO A 954 -1.15 12.26 55.52
CA PRO A 954 -0.08 13.05 56.14
C PRO A 954 1.32 12.50 55.86
N ASP A 955 1.41 11.23 55.45
CA ASP A 955 2.63 10.49 55.13
C ASP A 955 2.88 10.38 53.61
N ALA A 956 2.05 11.00 52.78
CA ALA A 956 2.20 10.90 51.33
C ALA A 956 3.46 11.62 50.83
N VAL A 957 4.27 10.91 50.05
CA VAL A 957 5.50 11.41 49.44
C VAL A 957 5.28 11.62 47.96
N VAL A 958 5.58 12.82 47.47
CA VAL A 958 5.54 13.16 46.03
C VAL A 958 6.52 12.27 45.28
N GLN A 959 6.02 11.58 44.27
CA GLN A 959 6.84 10.72 43.41
C GLN A 959 7.45 11.53 42.26
N PRO A 960 8.60 11.10 41.72
CA PRO A 960 9.02 11.49 40.38
C PRO A 960 7.91 11.21 39.36
N ASP A 961 7.99 11.81 38.18
CA ASP A 961 7.04 11.57 37.09
C ASP A 961 6.76 10.04 36.93
N PRO A 962 5.52 9.58 37.18
CA PRO A 962 5.19 8.16 37.23
C PRO A 962 5.34 7.47 35.86
N TYR A 963 5.28 8.23 34.77
CA TYR A 963 5.51 7.71 33.41
C TYR A 963 7.00 7.56 33.13
N ALA A 964 7.81 8.55 33.53
CA ALA A 964 9.26 8.52 33.35
C ALA A 964 9.95 7.46 34.25
N SER A 965 9.45 7.28 35.47
CA SER A 965 9.92 6.28 36.45
C SER A 965 9.42 4.85 36.19
N ALA A 966 8.57 4.66 35.16
CA ALA A 966 7.98 3.38 34.80
C ALA A 966 7.06 2.76 35.87
N GLU A 967 6.54 3.57 36.79
CA GLU A 967 5.43 3.17 37.69
C GLU A 967 4.14 2.95 36.89
N LEU A 968 3.94 3.73 35.82
CA LEU A 968 2.82 3.62 34.90
C LEU A 968 3.29 3.26 33.49
N PHE A 969 2.59 2.32 32.86
CA PHE A 969 2.90 1.82 31.50
C PHE A 969 2.30 2.65 30.36
N HIS A 970 1.64 3.76 30.69
CA HIS A 970 0.81 4.54 29.77
C HIS A 970 1.67 5.43 28.85
N GLY A 971 1.44 5.31 27.55
CA GLY A 971 1.98 6.16 26.50
C GLY A 971 1.27 7.53 26.42
N PRO A 972 1.76 8.45 25.58
CA PRO A 972 1.40 9.87 25.59
C PRO A 972 -0.11 10.17 25.63
N ALA A 973 -0.94 9.43 24.89
CA ALA A 973 -2.39 9.67 24.84
C ALA A 973 -3.04 9.57 26.23
N PHE A 974 -2.51 8.73 27.12
CA PHE A 974 -3.04 8.46 28.46
C PHE A 974 -2.32 9.21 29.59
N GLN A 975 -1.36 10.09 29.30
CA GLN A 975 -0.55 10.76 30.33
C GLN A 975 -1.24 11.97 30.98
N TYR A 976 -2.34 11.70 31.68
CA TYR A 976 -3.17 12.72 32.34
C TYR A 976 -2.57 13.25 33.65
N LEU A 977 -1.85 12.42 34.42
CA LEU A 977 -1.32 12.81 35.72
C LEU A 977 -0.22 13.86 35.60
N THR A 978 -0.32 14.91 36.41
CA THR A 978 0.69 15.98 36.55
C THR A 978 1.50 15.81 37.83
N SER A 979 0.91 15.17 38.85
CA SER A 979 1.57 14.82 40.09
C SER A 979 0.92 13.58 40.70
N LEU A 980 1.74 12.80 41.41
CA LEU A 980 1.32 11.64 42.18
C LEU A 980 2.09 11.64 43.51
N ALA A 981 1.38 11.53 44.62
CA ALA A 981 1.95 11.34 45.94
C ALA A 981 1.42 10.03 46.54
N ILE A 982 2.32 9.21 47.10
CA ILE A 982 1.99 7.88 47.62
C ILE A 982 2.33 7.84 49.11
N GLY A 983 1.35 7.44 49.94
CA GLY A 983 1.52 7.13 51.35
C GLY A 983 1.37 5.64 51.63
N ALA A 984 1.37 5.25 52.90
CA ALA A 984 1.30 3.85 53.34
C ALA A 984 -0.09 3.21 53.18
N THR A 985 -1.16 4.01 53.01
CA THR A 985 -2.55 3.50 52.92
C THR A 985 -3.32 4.02 51.70
N GLY A 986 -2.64 4.72 50.79
CA GLY A 986 -3.27 5.31 49.62
C GLY A 986 -2.36 6.23 48.82
N SER A 987 -2.96 6.97 47.89
CA SER A 987 -2.31 7.98 47.07
C SER A 987 -3.23 9.17 46.79
N SER A 988 -2.62 10.29 46.44
CA SER A 988 -3.29 11.50 45.97
C SER A 988 -2.62 11.95 44.67
N ALA A 989 -3.40 12.25 43.64
CA ALA A 989 -2.92 12.64 42.32
C ALA A 989 -3.67 13.87 41.79
N VAL A 990 -3.02 14.59 40.87
CA VAL A 990 -3.66 15.68 40.12
C VAL A 990 -3.59 15.34 38.64
N ALA A 991 -4.73 15.37 37.94
CA ALA A 991 -4.81 15.11 36.51
C ALA A 991 -5.17 16.38 35.73
N GLY A 992 -4.41 16.67 34.68
CA GLY A 992 -4.71 17.75 33.73
C GLY A 992 -5.49 17.19 32.54
N ILE A 993 -6.76 17.56 32.39
CA ILE A 993 -7.67 16.95 31.41
C ILE A 993 -7.18 17.16 29.98
N ALA A 994 -6.58 18.32 29.69
CA ALA A 994 -6.08 18.66 28.36
C ALA A 994 -4.75 17.98 27.98
N ARG A 995 -4.14 17.18 28.87
CA ARG A 995 -2.85 16.53 28.60
C ARG A 995 -2.99 15.27 27.74
N GLY A 996 -4.06 14.51 27.94
CA GLY A 996 -4.29 13.29 27.18
C GLY A 996 -5.11 13.54 25.93
N SER A 997 -5.02 12.61 24.97
CA SER A 997 -5.70 12.66 23.68
C SER A 997 -6.64 11.49 23.45
N VAL A 998 -6.97 10.72 24.50
CA VAL A 998 -7.96 9.64 24.41
C VAL A 998 -9.32 10.25 24.03
N PRO A 999 -10.05 9.65 23.06
CA PRO A 999 -11.39 10.12 22.72
C PRO A 999 -12.27 10.19 23.95
N ARG A 1000 -13.07 11.26 24.07
CA ARG A 1000 -13.85 11.52 25.28
C ARG A 1000 -14.75 10.34 25.69
N GLY A 1001 -15.56 9.82 24.77
CA GLY A 1001 -16.57 8.81 25.12
C GLY A 1001 -17.68 9.34 26.03
N CYS A 1002 -18.51 8.44 26.54
CA CYS A 1002 -19.69 8.76 27.35
C CYS A 1002 -19.30 9.39 28.71
N LEU A 1003 -18.38 8.73 29.41
CA LEU A 1003 -17.95 9.00 30.77
C LEU A 1003 -16.62 9.75 30.87
N HIS A 1004 -16.04 10.16 29.74
CA HIS A 1004 -14.67 10.69 29.68
C HIS A 1004 -13.60 9.60 29.93
N GLN A 1005 -13.58 8.55 29.11
CA GLN A 1005 -12.79 7.32 29.33
C GLN A 1005 -11.31 7.53 29.70
N GLY A 1006 -10.62 8.54 29.12
CA GLY A 1006 -9.24 8.85 29.49
C GLY A 1006 -9.08 9.40 30.91
N VAL A 1007 -10.01 10.25 31.36
CA VAL A 1007 -10.02 10.77 32.75
C VAL A 1007 -10.47 9.68 33.71
N MET A 1008 -11.42 8.83 33.31
CA MET A 1008 -11.80 7.65 34.09
C MET A 1008 -10.63 6.70 34.27
N ASP A 1009 -9.82 6.49 33.24
CA ASP A 1009 -8.59 5.71 33.34
C ASP A 1009 -7.56 6.36 34.27
N ALA A 1010 -7.48 7.70 34.31
CA ALA A 1010 -6.63 8.42 35.26
C ALA A 1010 -6.97 8.12 36.74
N LEU A 1011 -8.21 7.74 37.08
CA LEU A 1011 -8.55 7.24 38.43
C LEU A 1011 -7.80 5.95 38.76
N VAL A 1012 -7.67 5.06 37.77
CA VAL A 1012 -6.89 3.82 37.91
C VAL A 1012 -5.40 4.12 37.96
N GLN A 1013 -4.92 5.10 37.17
CA GLN A 1013 -3.50 5.51 37.18
C GLN A 1013 -3.04 6.12 38.52
N ALA A 1014 -3.95 6.63 39.35
CA ALA A 1014 -3.61 7.08 40.69
C ALA A 1014 -3.19 5.91 41.61
N ILE A 1015 -3.49 4.66 41.24
CA ILE A 1015 -3.11 3.46 41.98
C ILE A 1015 -1.69 3.04 41.55
N PRO A 1016 -0.74 2.84 42.48
CA PRO A 1016 0.62 2.42 42.17
C PRO A 1016 0.66 0.91 41.90
N SER A 1017 0.07 0.49 40.78
CA SER A 1017 -0.17 -0.91 40.45
C SER A 1017 1.09 -1.77 40.42
N ALA A 1018 2.25 -1.19 40.09
CA ALA A 1018 3.54 -1.87 40.07
C ALA A 1018 4.25 -1.93 41.44
N SER A 1019 3.74 -1.19 42.42
CA SER A 1019 4.31 -1.11 43.77
C SER A 1019 3.27 -1.20 44.89
N LEU A 1020 2.18 -1.94 44.67
CA LEU A 1020 1.11 -2.16 45.66
C LEU A 1020 1.58 -2.75 47.00
N TRP A 1021 2.74 -3.41 47.02
CA TRP A 1021 3.41 -3.83 48.26
C TRP A 1021 3.68 -2.67 49.23
N ARG A 1022 3.70 -1.42 48.75
CA ARG A 1022 3.80 -0.20 49.59
C ARG A 1022 2.59 -0.03 50.50
N TRP A 1023 1.42 -0.54 50.08
CA TRP A 1023 0.17 -0.44 50.83
C TRP A 1023 -0.12 -1.67 51.67
N SER A 1024 0.46 -2.82 51.32
CA SER A 1024 0.36 -4.04 52.13
C SER A 1024 1.57 -4.94 51.96
N PRO A 1025 2.26 -5.34 53.05
CA PRO A 1025 3.37 -6.28 52.99
C PRO A 1025 2.95 -7.71 52.59
N GLN A 1026 1.64 -7.99 52.49
CA GLN A 1026 1.11 -9.26 52.00
C GLN A 1026 1.19 -9.39 50.47
N ILE A 1027 1.47 -8.29 49.77
CA ILE A 1027 1.66 -8.26 48.32
C ILE A 1027 3.16 -8.31 48.05
N GLY A 1028 3.61 -9.24 47.20
CA GLY A 1028 5.02 -9.39 46.88
C GLY A 1028 5.54 -8.29 45.93
N GLU A 1029 6.83 -7.96 46.02
CA GLU A 1029 7.50 -6.98 45.12
C GLU A 1029 7.52 -7.40 43.63
N GLY A 1030 7.27 -8.69 43.37
CA GLY A 1030 7.12 -9.26 42.03
C GLY A 1030 5.66 -9.37 41.55
N GLN A 1031 4.70 -8.72 42.19
CA GLN A 1031 3.29 -8.74 41.78
C GLN A 1031 2.82 -7.38 41.29
N VAL A 1032 2.04 -7.37 40.21
CA VAL A 1032 1.42 -6.16 39.64
C VAL A 1032 -0.09 -6.30 39.68
N GLY A 1033 -0.77 -5.22 40.07
CA GLY A 1033 -2.22 -5.15 40.12
C GLY A 1033 -2.83 -4.77 38.77
N TYR A 1034 -3.77 -5.59 38.30
CA TYR A 1034 -4.51 -5.34 37.06
C TYR A 1034 -6.01 -5.26 37.33
N PRO A 1035 -6.72 -4.22 36.86
CA PRO A 1035 -8.17 -4.08 37.04
C PRO A 1035 -8.92 -5.32 36.53
N LEU A 1036 -9.75 -5.91 37.39
CA LEU A 1036 -10.57 -7.08 37.04
C LEU A 1036 -12.07 -6.78 37.18
N ARG A 1037 -12.46 -6.05 38.22
CA ARG A 1037 -13.86 -5.75 38.50
C ARG A 1037 -14.05 -4.32 38.97
N VAL A 1038 -14.96 -3.60 38.34
CA VAL A 1038 -15.53 -2.35 38.88
C VAL A 1038 -16.75 -2.74 39.69
N VAL A 1039 -16.63 -2.73 41.02
CA VAL A 1039 -17.72 -3.08 41.93
C VAL A 1039 -18.81 -2.02 41.83
N ARG A 1040 -18.40 -0.74 41.88
CA ARG A 1040 -19.27 0.39 41.59
C ARG A 1040 -18.48 1.58 41.07
N LEU A 1041 -19.10 2.32 40.17
CA LEU A 1041 -18.74 3.67 39.74
C LEU A 1041 -20.00 4.52 39.85
N GLU A 1042 -20.02 5.52 40.73
CA GLU A 1042 -21.15 6.42 40.95
C GLU A 1042 -20.79 7.83 40.49
N LEU A 1043 -21.70 8.49 39.76
CA LEU A 1043 -21.48 9.82 39.15
C LEU A 1043 -22.40 10.87 39.79
N PHE A 1044 -21.79 11.88 40.42
CA PHE A 1044 -22.50 12.95 41.14
C PHE A 1044 -22.55 14.27 40.36
N GLU A 1045 -21.63 14.46 39.42
CA GLU A 1045 -21.67 15.56 38.44
C GLU A 1045 -21.02 15.13 37.11
N ALA A 1046 -21.05 16.00 36.11
CA ALA A 1046 -20.40 15.73 34.83
C ALA A 1046 -18.89 15.88 35.00
N VAL A 1047 -18.12 14.95 34.42
CA VAL A 1047 -16.67 15.08 34.34
C VAL A 1047 -16.34 16.29 33.44
N PRO A 1048 -15.51 17.23 33.90
CA PRO A 1048 -15.17 18.41 33.11
C PRO A 1048 -14.33 18.04 31.89
N ASP A 1049 -14.45 18.84 30.82
CA ASP A 1049 -13.70 18.65 29.57
C ASP A 1049 -12.35 19.41 29.56
N THR A 1050 -12.13 20.30 30.53
CA THR A 1050 -10.91 21.11 30.66
C THR A 1050 -10.57 21.39 32.12
N GLY A 1051 -9.31 21.76 32.38
CA GLY A 1051 -8.81 22.11 33.71
C GLY A 1051 -8.14 20.94 34.43
N GLU A 1052 -7.95 21.11 35.74
CA GLU A 1052 -7.34 20.13 36.62
C GLU A 1052 -8.38 19.51 37.56
N VAL A 1053 -8.18 18.22 37.85
CA VAL A 1053 -8.99 17.45 38.79
C VAL A 1053 -8.09 16.72 39.79
N GLU A 1054 -8.59 16.55 41.01
CA GLU A 1054 -7.88 15.85 42.08
C GLU A 1054 -8.41 14.43 42.19
N ILE A 1055 -7.52 13.46 42.40
CA ILE A 1055 -7.87 12.04 42.50
C ILE A 1055 -7.31 11.50 43.81
N GLU A 1056 -8.15 10.88 44.62
CA GLU A 1056 -7.78 10.31 45.92
C GLU A 1056 -8.04 8.81 45.91
N ALA A 1057 -7.01 7.97 46.07
CA ALA A 1057 -7.16 6.52 46.17
C ALA A 1057 -6.82 6.01 47.58
N ARG A 1058 -7.61 5.08 48.10
CA ARG A 1058 -7.44 4.48 49.44
C ARG A 1058 -7.49 2.97 49.34
N PHE A 1059 -6.50 2.32 49.95
CA PHE A 1059 -6.43 0.86 49.96
C PHE A 1059 -7.50 0.29 50.90
N GLY A 1060 -8.42 -0.50 50.32
CA GLY A 1060 -9.54 -1.12 51.02
C GLY A 1060 -9.26 -2.53 51.54
N GLY A 1061 -8.06 -3.06 51.32
CA GLY A 1061 -7.63 -4.39 51.77
C GLY A 1061 -7.57 -5.45 50.67
N LEU A 1062 -7.35 -6.70 51.08
CA LEU A 1062 -7.34 -7.87 50.20
C LEU A 1062 -8.65 -8.65 50.34
N VAL A 1063 -9.17 -9.15 49.23
CA VAL A 1063 -10.34 -10.04 49.18
C VAL A 1063 -10.02 -11.29 48.37
N THR A 1064 -10.66 -12.40 48.67
CA THR A 1064 -10.55 -13.67 47.91
C THR A 1064 -11.90 -13.99 47.29
N ASP A 1065 -11.88 -14.52 46.07
CA ASP A 1065 -13.05 -14.99 45.34
C ASP A 1065 -12.75 -16.42 44.87
N ASP A 1066 -13.70 -17.35 45.03
CA ASP A 1066 -13.52 -18.76 44.67
C ASP A 1066 -13.28 -18.97 43.17
N THR A 1067 -13.57 -17.96 42.35
CA THR A 1067 -13.42 -17.98 40.89
C THR A 1067 -12.12 -17.35 40.38
N VAL A 1068 -11.36 -16.66 41.23
CA VAL A 1068 -10.12 -15.97 40.87
C VAL A 1068 -8.95 -16.57 41.66
N PRO A 1069 -7.87 -17.05 41.01
CA PRO A 1069 -6.71 -17.56 41.72
C PRO A 1069 -6.00 -16.45 42.51
N GLY A 1070 -5.98 -16.57 43.84
CA GLY A 1070 -5.24 -15.68 44.74
C GLY A 1070 -6.02 -14.46 45.25
N PRO A 1071 -5.41 -13.64 46.13
CA PRO A 1071 -6.04 -12.45 46.67
C PRO A 1071 -6.10 -11.32 45.64
N MET A 1072 -7.20 -10.57 45.63
CA MET A 1072 -7.40 -9.34 44.87
C MET A 1072 -7.31 -8.13 45.79
N THR A 1073 -6.82 -7.01 45.27
CA THR A 1073 -6.80 -5.73 46.00
C THR A 1073 -8.10 -4.98 45.81
N VAL A 1074 -8.69 -4.46 46.89
CA VAL A 1074 -9.80 -3.50 46.83
C VAL A 1074 -9.23 -2.09 46.99
N VAL A 1075 -9.61 -1.18 46.10
CA VAL A 1075 -9.22 0.23 46.17
C VAL A 1075 -10.45 1.12 45.96
N ASP A 1076 -10.64 2.07 46.86
CA ASP A 1076 -11.66 3.11 46.72
C ASP A 1076 -11.01 4.38 46.18
N VAL A 1077 -11.57 4.95 45.12
CA VAL A 1077 -11.05 6.12 44.42
C VAL A 1077 -12.12 7.18 44.30
N GLN A 1078 -11.78 8.43 44.63
CA GLN A 1078 -12.65 9.59 44.45
C GLN A 1078 -12.03 10.57 43.44
N LEU A 1079 -12.82 10.94 42.43
CA LEU A 1079 -12.52 12.08 41.57
C LEU A 1079 -13.13 13.34 42.20
N CYS A 1080 -12.31 14.34 42.46
CA CYS A 1080 -12.69 15.59 43.10
C CYS A 1080 -12.53 16.77 42.15
N VAL A 1081 -13.60 17.55 41.97
CA VAL A 1081 -13.62 18.78 41.17
C VAL A 1081 -13.91 19.95 42.09
N ARG A 1082 -12.97 20.90 42.20
CA ARG A 1082 -13.08 22.07 43.09
C ARG A 1082 -13.43 21.69 44.53
N GLY A 1083 -12.78 20.63 45.04
CA GLY A 1083 -12.96 20.14 46.41
C GLY A 1083 -14.22 19.30 46.68
N ARG A 1084 -15.05 19.02 45.68
CA ARG A 1084 -16.24 18.16 45.81
C ARG A 1084 -16.06 16.85 45.05
N VAL A 1085 -16.59 15.75 45.59
CA VAL A 1085 -16.58 14.46 44.89
C VAL A 1085 -17.53 14.51 43.69
N ALA A 1086 -16.97 14.26 42.51
CA ALA A 1086 -17.66 14.20 41.23
C ALA A 1086 -17.96 12.77 40.79
N ALA A 1087 -17.06 11.84 41.12
CA ALA A 1087 -17.26 10.40 40.93
C ALA A 1087 -16.59 9.61 42.05
N GLU A 1088 -17.18 8.46 42.40
CA GLU A 1088 -16.60 7.48 43.32
C GLU A 1088 -16.50 6.12 42.62
N LEU A 1089 -15.33 5.50 42.66
CA LEU A 1089 -15.01 4.20 42.08
C LEU A 1089 -14.56 3.25 43.19
N ARG A 1090 -15.16 2.06 43.28
CA ARG A 1090 -14.59 0.93 44.01
C ARG A 1090 -14.11 -0.13 43.02
N LEU A 1091 -12.80 -0.35 42.99
CA LEU A 1091 -12.13 -1.23 42.05
C LEU A 1091 -11.55 -2.45 42.75
N GLN A 1092 -11.67 -3.61 42.11
CA GLN A 1092 -10.92 -4.82 42.45
C GLN A 1092 -9.91 -5.14 41.37
N SER A 1093 -8.67 -5.36 41.77
CA SER A 1093 -7.57 -5.73 40.87
C SER A 1093 -6.98 -7.09 41.23
N VAL A 1094 -6.72 -7.91 40.23
CA VAL A 1094 -6.01 -9.19 40.39
C VAL A 1094 -4.51 -8.93 40.47
N LEU A 1095 -3.81 -9.71 41.30
CA LEU A 1095 -2.37 -9.64 41.46
C LEU A 1095 -1.71 -10.71 40.59
N LEU A 1096 -1.00 -10.29 39.54
CA LEU A 1096 -0.31 -11.20 38.62
C LEU A 1096 1.21 -11.12 38.83
N PRO A 1097 1.93 -12.26 38.76
CA PRO A 1097 3.38 -12.26 38.88
C PRO A 1097 4.02 -11.63 37.63
N VAL A 1098 5.12 -10.90 37.81
CA VAL A 1098 6.00 -10.46 36.69
C VAL A 1098 7.05 -11.51 36.32
N GLY A 1099 7.02 -12.66 37.00
CA GLY A 1099 7.90 -13.78 36.76
C GLY A 1099 9.39 -13.46 36.98
N PRO A 1100 10.29 -13.97 36.12
CA PRO A 1100 11.74 -13.82 36.24
C PRO A 1100 12.26 -12.37 36.24
N LEU A 1101 11.43 -11.40 35.83
CA LEU A 1101 11.75 -9.97 35.85
C LEU A 1101 11.58 -9.31 37.23
N SER A 1102 11.11 -10.05 38.23
CA SER A 1102 10.87 -9.54 39.59
C SER A 1102 12.12 -8.91 40.24
N GLY A 1103 13.32 -9.38 39.91
CA GLY A 1103 14.58 -8.81 40.41
C GLY A 1103 15.03 -7.51 39.74
N ALA A 1104 14.44 -7.10 38.61
CA ALA A 1104 14.79 -5.89 37.89
C ALA A 1104 14.04 -4.65 38.43
N THR A 1105 14.65 -3.48 38.38
CA THR A 1105 13.98 -2.21 38.68
C THR A 1105 12.89 -1.90 37.65
N LEU A 1106 11.92 -1.04 37.97
CA LEU A 1106 10.83 -0.68 37.04
C LEU A 1106 11.35 -0.12 35.70
N VAL A 1107 12.42 0.69 35.76
CA VAL A 1107 13.06 1.26 34.57
C VAL A 1107 13.76 0.18 33.74
N GLU A 1108 14.50 -0.73 34.37
CA GLU A 1108 15.13 -1.86 33.66
C GLU A 1108 14.09 -2.78 33.03
N ARG A 1109 12.96 -3.05 33.71
CA ARG A 1109 11.85 -3.82 33.15
C ARG A 1109 11.27 -3.15 31.91
N ARG A 1110 10.96 -1.85 31.96
CA ARG A 1110 10.47 -1.10 30.79
C ARG A 1110 11.49 -1.12 29.66
N ASP A 1111 12.75 -0.82 29.96
CA ASP A 1111 13.78 -0.71 28.93
C ASP A 1111 14.04 -2.07 28.27
N PHE A 1112 13.96 -3.18 29.02
CA PHE A 1112 13.99 -4.53 28.47
C PHE A 1112 12.75 -4.81 27.60
N LEU A 1113 11.54 -4.66 28.14
CA LEU A 1113 10.29 -5.07 27.48
C LEU A 1113 9.90 -4.19 26.28
N LEU A 1114 10.08 -2.87 26.39
CA LEU A 1114 9.64 -1.89 25.38
C LEU A 1114 10.77 -1.46 24.46
N ARG A 1115 11.96 -1.19 25.02
CA ARG A 1115 13.10 -0.63 24.26
C ARG A 1115 14.08 -1.69 23.78
N ARG A 1116 13.86 -2.96 24.15
CA ARG A 1116 14.73 -4.10 23.82
C ARG A 1116 16.17 -3.85 24.30
N GLY A 1117 16.32 -3.15 25.42
CA GLY A 1117 17.60 -2.92 26.07
C GLY A 1117 18.05 -4.18 26.81
N ALA A 1118 19.31 -4.59 26.62
CA ALA A 1118 19.90 -5.64 27.44
C ALA A 1118 20.31 -5.08 28.81
N ALA A 1119 20.05 -5.85 29.87
CA ALA A 1119 20.49 -5.50 31.23
C ALA A 1119 21.09 -6.75 31.90
N PRO A 1120 22.25 -6.63 32.59
CA PRO A 1120 22.88 -7.77 33.25
C PRO A 1120 21.94 -8.43 34.27
N GLY A 1121 21.79 -9.76 34.18
CA GLY A 1121 20.92 -10.53 35.07
C GLY A 1121 19.43 -10.50 34.71
N VAL A 1122 18.99 -9.60 33.81
CA VAL A 1122 17.60 -9.53 33.34
C VAL A 1122 17.39 -10.51 32.18
N GLY A 1123 16.37 -11.34 32.27
CA GLY A 1123 15.97 -12.26 31.21
C GLY A 1123 14.76 -13.09 31.62
N PHE A 1124 14.29 -13.91 30.70
CA PHE A 1124 12.97 -14.56 30.77
C PHE A 1124 13.00 -15.99 31.29
N CYS A 1125 14.20 -16.58 31.42
CA CYS A 1125 14.39 -17.92 31.93
C CYS A 1125 15.27 -17.89 33.18
N ARG A 1126 15.21 -18.95 34.00
CA ARG A 1126 16.11 -19.11 35.15
C ARG A 1126 17.52 -19.39 34.64
N TYR A 1127 18.52 -18.80 35.27
CA TYR A 1127 19.92 -19.03 34.93
C TYR A 1127 20.73 -19.39 36.17
N ALA A 1128 21.31 -20.58 36.18
CA ALA A 1128 22.15 -21.09 37.27
C ALA A 1128 23.22 -22.04 36.72
N ASP A 1129 24.43 -22.00 37.31
CA ASP A 1129 25.55 -22.91 36.99
C ASP A 1129 25.84 -23.07 35.48
N GLY A 1130 25.81 -21.95 34.75
CA GLY A 1130 26.09 -21.92 33.31
C GLY A 1130 24.98 -22.52 32.43
N ALA A 1131 23.79 -22.78 32.98
CA ALA A 1131 22.63 -23.30 32.26
C ALA A 1131 21.44 -22.36 32.36
N THR A 1132 20.66 -22.30 31.27
CA THR A 1132 19.34 -21.68 31.25
C THR A 1132 18.28 -22.76 31.37
N GLU A 1133 17.33 -22.59 32.29
CA GLU A 1133 16.21 -23.50 32.51
C GLU A 1133 14.88 -22.76 32.33
N LEU A 1134 13.94 -23.41 31.64
CA LEU A 1134 12.60 -22.91 31.39
C LEU A 1134 11.57 -24.02 31.61
N LEU A 1135 10.55 -23.74 32.43
CA LEU A 1135 9.36 -24.59 32.56
C LEU A 1135 8.20 -24.03 31.74
N ALA A 1136 7.41 -24.90 31.12
CA ALA A 1136 6.25 -24.49 30.32
C ALA A 1136 5.24 -23.66 31.13
N ASP A 1137 5.01 -24.03 32.39
CA ASP A 1137 4.05 -23.33 33.26
C ASP A 1137 4.55 -21.92 33.64
N GLU A 1138 5.86 -21.70 33.71
CA GLU A 1138 6.42 -20.36 33.94
C GLU A 1138 6.18 -19.43 32.76
N ILE A 1139 6.10 -19.95 31.53
CA ILE A 1139 5.71 -19.18 30.34
C ILE A 1139 4.24 -18.81 30.39
N ASP A 1140 3.37 -19.73 30.81
CA ASP A 1140 1.94 -19.47 30.89
C ASP A 1140 1.60 -18.42 31.98
N GLU A 1141 2.35 -18.40 33.09
CA GLU A 1141 2.19 -17.41 34.17
C GLU A 1141 2.45 -15.96 33.69
N VAL A 1142 3.32 -15.77 32.70
CA VAL A 1142 3.75 -14.45 32.20
C VAL A 1142 3.18 -14.08 30.83
N ASP A 1143 2.71 -15.05 30.03
CA ASP A 1143 1.99 -14.83 28.76
C ASP A 1143 0.46 -14.74 28.93
N TRP A 1144 -0.02 -14.40 30.14
CA TRP A 1144 -1.45 -14.23 30.45
C TRP A 1144 -2.13 -13.22 29.50
N LEU A 1145 -1.40 -12.20 29.05
CA LEU A 1145 -1.75 -11.39 27.89
C LEU A 1145 -1.03 -11.95 26.68
N ARG A 1146 -1.72 -12.85 25.98
CA ARG A 1146 -1.16 -13.65 24.88
C ARG A 1146 -0.38 -12.79 23.88
N GLY A 1147 0.84 -13.23 23.57
CA GLY A 1147 1.74 -12.56 22.62
C GLY A 1147 2.78 -11.68 23.31
N THR A 1148 2.70 -11.50 24.63
CA THR A 1148 3.70 -10.80 25.43
C THR A 1148 5.07 -11.46 25.26
N VAL A 1149 5.16 -12.77 25.44
CA VAL A 1149 6.44 -13.50 25.32
C VAL A 1149 6.95 -13.52 23.89
N ALA A 1150 6.05 -13.78 22.93
CA ALA A 1150 6.39 -13.78 21.52
C ALA A 1150 7.00 -12.44 21.06
N HIS A 1151 6.46 -11.33 21.55
CA HIS A 1151 7.00 -9.99 21.28
C HIS A 1151 8.42 -9.81 21.85
N ILE A 1152 8.65 -10.23 23.10
CA ILE A 1152 9.94 -10.08 23.79
C ILE A 1152 11.05 -10.84 23.06
N VAL A 1153 10.79 -12.09 22.66
CA VAL A 1153 11.84 -12.94 22.04
C VAL A 1153 11.84 -12.91 20.51
N GLY A 1154 10.90 -12.19 19.88
CA GLY A 1154 10.83 -12.05 18.42
C GLY A 1154 10.37 -13.32 17.71
N LEU A 1155 9.33 -13.97 18.23
CA LEU A 1155 8.62 -15.05 17.52
C LEU A 1155 7.64 -14.47 16.49
N PRO A 1156 7.21 -15.26 15.49
CA PRO A 1156 6.19 -14.83 14.55
C PRO A 1156 4.93 -14.30 15.25
N PRO A 1157 4.28 -13.24 14.73
CA PRO A 1157 3.04 -12.72 15.29
C PRO A 1157 1.96 -13.81 15.41
N GLY A 1158 1.30 -13.89 16.56
CA GLY A 1158 0.24 -14.88 16.83
C GLY A 1158 0.71 -16.25 17.34
N SER A 1159 2.02 -16.52 17.34
CA SER A 1159 2.62 -17.71 17.95
C SER A 1159 2.19 -17.88 19.41
N ARG A 1160 2.00 -19.14 19.83
CA ARG A 1160 1.85 -19.48 21.25
C ARG A 1160 3.23 -19.74 21.82
N ALA A 1161 3.61 -19.00 22.86
CA ALA A 1161 4.94 -19.14 23.46
C ALA A 1161 5.23 -20.57 23.94
N ARG A 1162 4.22 -21.27 24.48
CA ARG A 1162 4.30 -22.67 24.91
C ARG A 1162 4.68 -23.66 23.79
N ASP A 1163 4.46 -23.31 22.53
CA ASP A 1163 4.82 -24.13 21.37
C ASP A 1163 6.30 -23.92 20.94
N HIS A 1164 7.02 -22.98 21.57
CA HIS A 1164 8.38 -22.55 21.19
C HIS A 1164 9.37 -22.52 22.36
N LEU A 1165 9.20 -23.36 23.38
CA LEU A 1165 10.00 -23.34 24.62
C LEU A 1165 11.51 -23.44 24.37
N GLU A 1166 11.94 -24.31 23.45
CA GLU A 1166 13.35 -24.51 23.10
C GLU A 1166 13.97 -23.25 22.49
N VAL A 1167 13.25 -22.62 21.56
CA VAL A 1167 13.70 -21.39 20.90
C VAL A 1167 13.80 -20.24 21.91
N ILE A 1168 12.80 -20.12 22.80
CA ILE A 1168 12.79 -19.11 23.87
C ILE A 1168 14.00 -19.30 24.79
N ALA A 1169 14.23 -20.52 25.27
CA ALA A 1169 15.34 -20.82 26.18
C ALA A 1169 16.71 -20.58 25.54
N VAL A 1170 16.89 -20.90 24.26
CA VAL A 1170 18.14 -20.63 23.53
C VAL A 1170 18.35 -19.13 23.33
N LYS A 1171 17.32 -18.39 22.91
CA LYS A 1171 17.39 -16.93 22.75
C LYS A 1171 17.75 -16.23 24.07
N ASP A 1172 17.14 -16.64 25.18
CA ASP A 1172 17.47 -16.08 26.50
C ASP A 1172 18.90 -16.45 26.94
N HIS A 1173 19.31 -17.70 26.74
CA HIS A 1173 20.66 -18.18 27.07
C HIS A 1173 21.75 -17.40 26.33
N VAL A 1174 21.64 -17.30 25.01
CA VAL A 1174 22.64 -16.63 24.17
C VAL A 1174 22.56 -15.11 24.33
N GLY A 1175 21.37 -14.55 24.49
CA GLY A 1175 21.21 -13.13 24.81
C GLY A 1175 21.97 -12.75 26.08
N ARG A 1176 21.85 -13.56 27.15
CA ARG A 1176 22.62 -13.37 28.38
C ARG A 1176 24.13 -13.49 28.19
N LEU A 1177 24.61 -14.48 27.44
CA LEU A 1177 26.05 -14.68 27.19
C LEU A 1177 26.69 -13.56 26.38
N ALA A 1178 25.96 -13.06 25.38
CA ALA A 1178 26.41 -12.01 24.47
C ALA A 1178 26.15 -10.59 25.01
N GLY A 1179 25.39 -10.43 26.09
CA GLY A 1179 24.99 -9.13 26.61
C GLY A 1179 24.03 -8.39 25.68
N VAL A 1180 23.20 -9.11 24.92
CA VAL A 1180 22.21 -8.56 23.98
C VAL A 1180 20.80 -9.01 24.34
N HIS A 1181 19.79 -8.32 23.83
CA HIS A 1181 18.40 -8.67 24.10
C HIS A 1181 18.00 -9.97 23.37
N PRO A 1182 17.22 -10.89 23.98
CA PRO A 1182 16.83 -12.17 23.34
C PRO A 1182 16.15 -12.02 21.97
N TYR A 1183 15.46 -10.90 21.74
CA TYR A 1183 14.88 -10.54 20.44
C TYR A 1183 15.91 -10.58 19.29
N THR A 1184 17.15 -10.14 19.53
CA THR A 1184 18.19 -10.00 18.49
C THR A 1184 19.01 -11.28 18.29
N VAL A 1185 18.59 -12.39 18.90
CA VAL A 1185 19.26 -13.69 18.77
C VAL A 1185 18.51 -14.55 17.78
N GLU A 1186 19.19 -15.03 16.75
CA GLU A 1186 18.65 -15.95 15.74
C GLU A 1186 19.05 -17.38 16.09
N VAL A 1187 18.09 -18.30 16.19
CA VAL A 1187 18.34 -19.70 16.57
C VAL A 1187 18.41 -20.56 15.31
N GLY A 1188 19.43 -21.39 15.19
CA GLY A 1188 19.55 -22.36 14.10
C GLY A 1188 18.42 -23.39 14.12
N GLU A 1189 17.99 -23.84 12.95
CA GLU A 1189 16.86 -24.78 12.81
C GLU A 1189 17.08 -26.11 13.54
N ASP A 1190 18.34 -26.52 13.72
CA ASP A 1190 18.70 -27.74 14.43
C ASP A 1190 18.77 -27.58 15.96
N LEU A 1191 18.54 -26.36 16.47
CA LEU A 1191 18.66 -25.97 17.89
C LEU A 1191 20.05 -26.25 18.51
N ARG A 1192 21.11 -26.33 17.69
CA ARG A 1192 22.49 -26.59 18.17
C ARG A 1192 23.36 -25.34 18.17
N SER A 1193 22.89 -24.25 17.58
CA SER A 1193 23.58 -22.98 17.59
C SER A 1193 22.61 -21.81 17.56
N ALA A 1194 23.06 -20.64 17.98
CA ALA A 1194 22.37 -19.39 17.75
C ALA A 1194 23.37 -18.27 17.43
N ARG A 1195 22.92 -17.24 16.72
CA ARG A 1195 23.72 -16.13 16.24
C ARG A 1195 23.19 -14.81 16.78
N THR A 1196 24.08 -13.90 17.14
CA THR A 1196 23.71 -12.53 17.53
C THR A 1196 23.68 -11.62 16.31
N ALA A 1197 23.10 -10.41 16.45
CA ALA A 1197 23.11 -9.41 15.38
C ALA A 1197 24.53 -8.99 14.92
N SER A 1198 25.57 -9.19 15.73
CA SER A 1198 26.97 -8.95 15.35
C SER A 1198 27.58 -10.10 14.53
N GLY A 1199 26.83 -11.17 14.26
CA GLY A 1199 27.28 -12.34 13.50
C GLY A 1199 28.00 -13.40 14.34
N GLU A 1200 28.16 -13.19 15.66
CA GLU A 1200 28.83 -14.13 16.55
C GLU A 1200 27.97 -15.39 16.76
N LEU A 1201 28.58 -16.56 16.58
CA LEU A 1201 27.91 -17.86 16.65
C LEU A 1201 28.16 -18.52 18.00
N TYR A 1202 27.10 -18.93 18.67
CA TYR A 1202 27.10 -19.57 19.97
C TYR A 1202 26.63 -21.02 19.84
N PRO A 1203 27.50 -22.04 20.02
CA PRO A 1203 27.07 -23.42 20.07
C PRO A 1203 26.34 -23.71 21.38
N VAL A 1204 25.18 -24.39 21.29
CA VAL A 1204 24.32 -24.70 22.43
C VAL A 1204 23.92 -26.18 22.44
N GLN A 1205 23.72 -26.71 23.63
CA GLN A 1205 23.13 -28.01 23.89
C GLN A 1205 21.76 -27.81 24.52
N VAL A 1206 20.71 -28.26 23.83
CA VAL A 1206 19.32 -28.18 24.30
C VAL A 1206 18.86 -29.56 24.75
N VAL A 1207 18.32 -29.66 25.96
CA VAL A 1207 17.73 -30.89 26.51
C VAL A 1207 16.30 -30.58 26.95
N ARG A 1208 15.33 -31.27 26.35
CA ARG A 1208 13.92 -31.21 26.76
C ARG A 1208 13.56 -32.46 27.54
N SER A 1209 12.97 -32.28 28.72
CA SER A 1209 12.43 -33.35 29.57
C SER A 1209 11.00 -32.99 29.97
N GLY A 1210 10.01 -33.54 29.25
CA GLY A 1210 8.60 -33.17 29.43
C GLY A 1210 8.35 -31.68 29.15
N ASP A 1211 7.85 -30.98 30.15
CA ASP A 1211 7.57 -29.53 30.12
C ASP A 1211 8.77 -28.65 30.53
N ALA A 1212 9.95 -29.24 30.76
CA ALA A 1212 11.18 -28.51 31.10
C ALA A 1212 12.17 -28.50 29.92
N VAL A 1213 12.78 -27.34 29.67
CA VAL A 1213 13.88 -27.15 28.71
C VAL A 1213 15.12 -26.62 29.45
N THR A 1214 16.26 -27.27 29.23
CA THR A 1214 17.56 -26.84 29.72
C THR A 1214 18.51 -26.56 28.55
N VAL A 1215 19.18 -25.41 28.56
CA VAL A 1215 20.16 -24.99 27.55
C VAL A 1215 21.51 -24.73 28.20
N ARG A 1216 22.59 -25.29 27.63
CA ARG A 1216 23.99 -25.08 28.04
C ARG A 1216 24.84 -24.70 26.83
N SER A 1217 25.97 -24.02 27.04
CA SER A 1217 26.95 -23.80 25.96
C SER A 1217 27.66 -25.11 25.60
N ALA A 1218 27.82 -25.39 24.30
CA ALA A 1218 28.42 -26.61 23.77
C ALA A 1218 29.82 -26.34 23.17
N GLY A 1219 30.81 -26.00 24.03
CA GLY A 1219 32.21 -25.76 23.63
C GLY A 1219 32.79 -24.42 24.12
N GLU A 1220 34.12 -24.25 24.02
CA GLU A 1220 34.77 -22.93 24.18
C GLU A 1220 34.56 -22.09 22.91
N ARG A 1221 34.40 -20.76 23.11
CA ARG A 1221 33.93 -19.75 22.13
C ARG A 1221 34.57 -19.81 20.76
#